data_AF-A0A1G7X2B7-F1
#
_entry.id   AF-A0A1G7X2B7-F1
#
_cell.length_a   1.000
_cell.length_b   1.000
_cell.length_c   1.000
_cell.angle_alpha   90.00
_cell.angle_beta   90.00
_cell.angle_gamma   90.00
#
_symmetry.space_group_name_H-M   'P 1'
#
loop_
_entity.id
_entity.type
_entity.pdbx_description
1 polymer ?
#
loop_
_entity_poly.entity_id
_entity_poly.type
_entity_poly.pdbx_seq_one_letter_code
_entity_poly.pdbx_strand_id
1 'polypeptide(L)'
;MKTYGYFFLFFLFAQATYATDFYCDPVNGNSNNDGSKANPWGSLESVFEKGIEFKAGDAIFLLSGNHGDVKIIGQNEKYITISGLTGQNPAINSVIFGTEESPASKWIFNSITLNGAINLNTVFIHQNSSKIRLTENNFISNSKNFTAIDVKGTQCKIESNVISNYKNGIKVSSKKTQIRNNRIEFFSHNAITVLGDYNLFEYNLIKESIATDSEVNSGIYFTEKETKGNIFRGNTIVNFTKSNRAQLGLLNGIYGLKTIISESIFENNIIISNGEKGISLNGQLNNLKIVNNTVVNPYFGLNFNEKDETNTPLAIQVIGENDSSNLFIRNNLSNDVLFKNIKGIADYNLTLPVSVHDYDKCFKNWALFDFSLGPNSKALNSGTSDMAPNLDASLNKRSLGNFVNIGAFEYTKIDEANQVFNIPSESSDRQIHSKGKGDWDGQPQIRIGGVGENIDGAGVFPFKLPVIPGGKKILSANFKVYLSNLDNQPEGGIDLYALPPKSNFWVTEDLYYQGTFGQDVSARPIQNNFVDSNMYSGEIKANNIGQKGLKNYLNTIFEAGTKSEDYIFLRMNPNAKDVSDYNRWNFVSANSDKKENRPTLEITVGYPELNEGHVNTIESIKNNVVIAPNPKDNGEVNVYFLGFKQGKAVQLKLLNFSGEQVFEHTLNPLDLSDNVFRSKNLRLPIGKYLLEYTTEAETKKQILFVW
;
A
#
# COMPACT_ATOMS: atom_id res chain seq x y z
N MET A 1 72.90 -42.22 22.61
CA MET A 1 72.37 -41.43 21.47
C MET A 1 72.46 -42.31 20.23
N LYS A 2 71.49 -42.50 19.34
CA LYS A 2 70.06 -42.21 19.19
C LYS A 2 69.62 -43.23 18.11
N THR A 3 68.85 -44.25 18.48
CA THR A 3 67.42 -44.46 18.15
C THR A 3 67.10 -44.71 16.66
N TYR A 4 66.65 -45.94 16.39
CA TYR A 4 66.05 -46.42 15.15
C TYR A 4 64.66 -45.78 14.92
N GLY A 5 64.39 -45.30 13.70
CA GLY A 5 63.08 -44.81 13.29
C GLY A 5 62.44 -45.73 12.26
N TYR A 6 61.47 -46.55 12.70
CA TYR A 6 60.54 -47.25 11.82
C TYR A 6 59.46 -46.26 11.35
N PHE A 7 59.32 -46.08 10.04
CA PHE A 7 58.23 -45.32 9.43
C PHE A 7 57.09 -46.29 9.07
N PHE A 8 56.03 -46.30 9.88
CA PHE A 8 54.77 -46.98 9.57
C PHE A 8 53.97 -46.11 8.60
N LEU A 9 53.79 -46.56 7.36
CA LEU A 9 52.95 -45.90 6.36
C LEU A 9 51.49 -46.35 6.57
N PHE A 10 50.69 -45.51 7.23
CA PHE A 10 49.25 -45.70 7.38
C PHE A 10 48.54 -45.24 6.09
N PHE A 11 48.10 -46.18 5.24
CA PHE A 11 47.19 -45.88 4.14
C PHE A 11 45.77 -45.67 4.70
N LEU A 12 45.38 -44.41 4.91
CA LEU A 12 43.97 -44.04 5.05
C LEU A 12 43.31 -44.13 3.66
N PHE A 13 42.55 -45.20 3.42
CA PHE A 13 41.59 -45.22 2.33
C PHE A 13 40.45 -44.25 2.69
N ALA A 14 40.52 -43.03 2.16
CA ALA A 14 39.35 -42.16 2.10
C ALA A 14 38.34 -42.81 1.16
N GLN A 15 37.34 -43.51 1.71
CA GLN A 15 36.19 -43.95 0.94
C GLN A 15 35.45 -42.70 0.46
N ALA A 16 35.56 -42.39 -0.84
CA ALA A 16 34.67 -41.44 -1.48
C ALA A 16 33.26 -42.00 -1.40
N THR A 17 32.39 -41.38 -0.60
CA THR A 17 30.98 -41.71 -0.53
C THR A 17 30.28 -41.09 -1.75
N TYR A 18 29.96 -41.93 -2.73
CA TYR A 18 29.15 -41.55 -3.88
C TYR A 18 27.67 -41.64 -3.53
N ALA A 19 26.89 -40.65 -3.97
CA ALA A 19 25.43 -40.71 -3.93
C ALA A 19 24.94 -41.88 -4.78
N THR A 20 24.02 -42.68 -4.24
CA THR A 20 23.43 -43.84 -4.94
C THR A 20 21.96 -43.58 -5.24
N ASP A 21 21.53 -44.01 -6.43
CA ASP A 21 20.13 -43.95 -6.86
C ASP A 21 19.43 -45.27 -6.58
N PHE A 22 18.34 -45.21 -5.81
CA PHE A 22 17.45 -46.32 -5.49
C PHE A 22 16.07 -46.13 -6.13
N TYR A 23 15.32 -47.23 -6.26
CA TYR A 23 14.02 -47.27 -6.92
C TYR A 23 13.03 -48.08 -6.08
N CYS A 24 11.82 -47.52 -5.92
CA CYS A 24 10.70 -48.17 -5.26
C CYS A 24 9.54 -48.31 -6.27
N ASP A 25 9.06 -49.53 -6.49
CA ASP A 25 7.89 -49.85 -7.30
C ASP A 25 6.90 -50.64 -6.42
N PRO A 26 5.79 -50.03 -5.97
CA PRO A 26 4.84 -50.70 -5.10
C PRO A 26 3.98 -51.75 -5.83
N VAL A 27 4.04 -51.81 -7.17
CA VAL A 27 3.27 -52.73 -8.01
C VAL A 27 4.10 -53.95 -8.38
N ASN A 28 5.33 -53.75 -8.87
CA ASN A 28 6.19 -54.84 -9.37
C ASN A 28 7.45 -55.09 -8.54
N GLY A 29 7.78 -54.18 -7.62
CA GLY A 29 8.95 -54.28 -6.76
C GLY A 29 8.78 -55.31 -5.66
N ASN A 30 9.91 -55.73 -5.09
CA ASN A 30 9.93 -56.68 -3.98
C ASN A 30 10.81 -56.13 -2.86
N SER A 31 10.33 -56.25 -1.62
CA SER A 31 11.04 -55.74 -0.46
C SER A 31 12.41 -56.42 -0.23
N ASN A 32 12.66 -57.59 -0.82
CA ASN A 32 13.93 -58.31 -0.75
C ASN A 32 14.92 -57.93 -1.88
N ASN A 33 14.52 -57.07 -2.80
CA ASN A 33 15.41 -56.60 -3.86
C ASN A 33 16.49 -55.65 -3.31
N ASP A 34 17.45 -55.26 -4.17
CA ASP A 34 18.56 -54.37 -3.80
C ASP A 34 18.25 -52.87 -3.99
N GLY A 35 17.06 -52.54 -4.48
CA GLY A 35 16.65 -51.16 -4.73
C GLY A 35 17.24 -50.58 -6.01
N SER A 36 17.95 -51.36 -6.82
CA SER A 36 18.43 -50.92 -8.13
C SER A 36 17.26 -50.70 -9.10
N LYS A 37 17.51 -50.00 -10.20
CA LYS A 37 16.50 -49.81 -11.26
C LYS A 37 15.96 -51.12 -11.84
N ALA A 38 16.81 -52.16 -11.91
CA ALA A 38 16.43 -53.46 -12.45
C ALA A 38 15.64 -54.30 -11.42
N ASN A 39 15.97 -54.16 -10.14
CA ASN A 39 15.31 -54.84 -9.03
C ASN A 39 14.86 -53.79 -7.99
N PRO A 40 13.78 -53.05 -8.26
CA PRO A 40 13.31 -52.02 -7.34
C PRO A 40 12.76 -52.64 -6.05
N TRP A 41 12.86 -51.91 -4.95
CA TRP A 41 12.12 -52.26 -3.73
C TRP A 41 10.61 -52.14 -3.95
N GLY A 42 9.82 -52.64 -2.99
CA GLY A 42 8.36 -52.48 -2.99
C GLY A 42 7.90 -51.04 -2.68
N SER A 43 6.91 -50.89 -1.80
CA SER A 43 6.44 -49.57 -1.35
C SER A 43 7.51 -48.84 -0.52
N LEU A 44 7.41 -47.51 -0.46
CA LEU A 44 8.35 -46.71 0.34
C LEU A 44 8.15 -46.96 1.85
N GLU A 45 6.91 -47.16 2.28
CA GLU A 45 6.57 -47.63 3.62
C GLU A 45 7.37 -48.89 3.99
N SER A 46 7.35 -49.92 3.12
CA SER A 46 8.07 -51.18 3.39
C SER A 46 9.59 -51.01 3.53
N VAL A 47 10.17 -50.02 2.84
CA VAL A 47 11.60 -49.69 2.91
C VAL A 47 11.95 -49.12 4.28
N PHE A 48 11.13 -48.19 4.80
CA PHE A 48 11.34 -47.61 6.12
C PHE A 48 10.98 -48.57 7.25
N GLU A 49 9.96 -49.43 7.09
CA GLU A 49 9.62 -50.48 8.07
C GLU A 49 10.75 -51.51 8.25
N LYS A 50 11.48 -51.82 7.17
CA LYS A 50 12.66 -52.68 7.23
C LYS A 50 13.89 -52.01 7.87
N GLY A 51 13.85 -50.70 8.10
CA GLY A 51 14.98 -49.96 8.64
C GLY A 51 16.14 -49.84 7.66
N ILE A 52 15.87 -49.74 6.35
CA ILE A 52 16.92 -49.51 5.35
C ILE A 52 17.58 -48.16 5.63
N GLU A 53 18.91 -48.18 5.80
CA GLU A 53 19.71 -46.99 6.02
C GLU A 53 20.22 -46.42 4.70
N PHE A 54 20.30 -45.09 4.65
CA PHE A 54 20.71 -44.33 3.47
C PHE A 54 21.92 -43.47 3.81
N LYS A 55 22.78 -43.26 2.81
CA LYS A 55 23.97 -42.42 2.92
C LYS A 55 23.67 -41.00 2.48
N ALA A 56 24.49 -40.08 2.98
CA ALA A 56 24.39 -38.66 2.68
C ALA A 56 24.51 -38.40 1.17
N GLY A 57 23.41 -37.93 0.55
CA GLY A 57 23.34 -37.61 -0.87
C GLY A 57 22.56 -38.62 -1.72
N ASP A 58 22.14 -39.75 -1.15
CA ASP A 58 21.36 -40.75 -1.87
C ASP A 58 20.02 -40.19 -2.39
N ALA A 59 19.52 -40.79 -3.47
CA ALA A 59 18.23 -40.48 -4.06
C ALA A 59 17.38 -41.75 -4.16
N ILE A 60 16.09 -41.65 -3.86
CA ILE A 60 15.11 -42.72 -4.00
C ILE A 60 14.03 -42.25 -4.97
N PHE A 61 13.91 -42.94 -6.10
CA PHE A 61 12.93 -42.67 -7.14
C PHE A 61 11.72 -43.56 -7.00
N LEU A 62 10.54 -42.94 -6.92
CA LEU A 62 9.27 -43.62 -6.75
C LEU A 62 8.60 -43.83 -8.13
N LEU A 63 8.26 -45.07 -8.44
CA LEU A 63 7.44 -45.42 -9.60
C LEU A 63 5.94 -45.28 -9.27
N SER A 64 5.07 -45.38 -10.28
CA SER A 64 3.63 -45.19 -10.08
C SER A 64 3.03 -46.25 -9.13
N GLY A 65 2.11 -45.81 -8.27
CA GLY A 65 1.35 -46.66 -7.35
C GLY A 65 1.34 -46.10 -5.93
N ASN A 66 0.69 -46.82 -5.01
CA ASN A 66 0.56 -46.40 -3.62
C ASN A 66 1.75 -46.88 -2.77
N HIS A 67 2.48 -45.93 -2.20
CA HIS A 67 3.67 -46.16 -1.38
C HIS A 67 3.37 -46.23 0.14
N GLY A 68 2.11 -46.18 0.54
CA GLY A 68 1.66 -46.41 1.92
C GLY A 68 1.77 -45.19 2.83
N ASP A 69 1.88 -45.45 4.13
CA ASP A 69 2.01 -44.44 5.18
C ASP A 69 3.45 -44.41 5.71
N VAL A 70 4.19 -43.37 5.34
CA VAL A 70 5.66 -43.37 5.44
C VAL A 70 6.11 -42.70 6.73
N LYS A 71 6.84 -43.43 7.56
CA LYS A 71 7.47 -42.90 8.78
C LYS A 71 8.98 -42.77 8.60
N ILE A 72 9.49 -41.55 8.67
CA ILE A 72 10.89 -41.22 8.40
C ILE A 72 11.56 -40.76 9.68
N ILE A 73 12.68 -41.37 10.00
CA ILE A 73 13.57 -41.00 11.09
C ILE A 73 15.01 -40.93 10.56
N GLY A 74 15.92 -40.38 11.35
CA GLY A 74 17.34 -40.31 11.02
C GLY A 74 17.81 -38.89 10.69
N GLN A 75 19.02 -38.58 11.16
CA GLN A 75 19.67 -37.29 10.94
C GLN A 75 20.82 -37.44 9.97
N ASN A 76 20.71 -36.79 8.82
CA ASN A 76 21.67 -36.96 7.75
C ASN A 76 22.72 -35.84 7.73
N GLU A 77 23.92 -36.12 7.22
CA GLU A 77 24.95 -35.11 6.99
C GLU A 77 24.64 -34.22 5.79
N LYS A 78 24.15 -34.81 4.70
CA LYS A 78 23.63 -34.13 3.51
C LYS A 78 22.16 -34.50 3.30
N TYR A 79 21.50 -33.81 2.38
CA TYR A 79 20.13 -34.15 2.03
C TYR A 79 20.06 -35.52 1.36
N ILE A 80 19.05 -36.31 1.75
CA ILE A 80 18.58 -37.46 0.99
C ILE A 80 17.31 -37.04 0.24
N THR A 81 17.21 -37.44 -1.02
CA THR A 81 16.11 -37.04 -1.89
C THR A 81 15.17 -38.21 -2.12
N ILE A 82 13.87 -38.00 -1.92
CA ILE A 82 12.80 -38.91 -2.30
C ILE A 82 11.98 -38.18 -3.36
N SER A 83 11.92 -38.77 -4.56
CA SER A 83 11.43 -38.08 -5.76
C SER A 83 10.52 -38.99 -6.56
N GLY A 84 9.43 -38.45 -7.11
CA GLY A 84 8.72 -39.15 -8.17
C GLY A 84 9.56 -39.25 -9.44
N LEU A 85 9.70 -40.46 -9.99
CA LEU A 85 10.43 -40.65 -11.23
C LEU A 85 9.72 -39.92 -12.37
N THR A 86 10.46 -39.24 -13.24
CA THR A 86 9.89 -38.51 -14.39
C THR A 86 8.94 -39.38 -15.21
N GLY A 87 7.72 -38.89 -15.43
CA GLY A 87 6.66 -39.60 -16.15
C GLY A 87 5.88 -40.63 -15.34
N GLN A 88 6.23 -40.82 -14.06
CA GLN A 88 5.48 -41.64 -13.09
C GLN A 88 4.61 -40.75 -12.19
N ASN A 89 3.57 -41.35 -11.59
CA ASN A 89 2.65 -40.69 -10.66
C ASN A 89 2.60 -41.45 -9.33
N PRO A 90 3.66 -41.41 -8.51
CA PRO A 90 3.64 -42.05 -7.19
C PRO A 90 2.66 -41.35 -6.25
N ALA A 91 1.92 -42.15 -5.48
CA ALA A 91 1.04 -41.67 -4.43
C ALA A 91 1.53 -42.15 -3.07
N ILE A 92 1.53 -41.25 -2.07
CA ILE A 92 1.76 -41.57 -0.66
C ILE A 92 0.51 -41.15 0.13
N ASN A 93 0.04 -42.02 1.01
CA ASN A 93 -1.12 -41.70 1.85
C ASN A 93 -0.76 -40.61 2.85
N SER A 94 0.29 -40.81 3.66
CA SER A 94 0.76 -39.82 4.63
C SER A 94 2.26 -39.94 4.89
N VAL A 95 2.85 -38.88 5.46
CA VAL A 95 4.25 -38.87 5.88
C VAL A 95 4.42 -38.28 7.28
N ILE A 96 5.15 -39.00 8.12
CA ILE A 96 5.57 -38.54 9.45
C ILE A 96 7.10 -38.39 9.48
N PHE A 97 7.59 -37.18 9.72
CA PHE A 97 9.02 -36.91 9.91
C PHE A 97 9.35 -36.78 11.39
N GLY A 98 10.02 -37.80 11.92
CA GLY A 98 10.43 -37.91 13.30
C GLY A 98 9.30 -38.35 14.24
N THR A 99 9.69 -38.67 15.46
CA THR A 99 8.85 -39.05 16.60
C THR A 99 9.33 -38.34 17.85
N GLU A 100 8.70 -38.55 19.00
CA GLU A 100 9.22 -38.07 20.28
C GLU A 100 10.65 -38.56 20.55
N GLU A 101 10.98 -39.80 20.21
CA GLU A 101 12.26 -40.44 20.51
C GLU A 101 13.31 -40.31 19.38
N SER A 102 12.88 -40.12 18.13
CA SER A 102 13.75 -40.22 16.96
C SER A 102 13.52 -39.06 16.00
N PRO A 103 14.48 -38.12 15.84
CA PRO A 103 14.33 -36.98 14.94
C PRO A 103 14.54 -37.37 13.47
N ALA A 104 14.00 -36.56 12.55
CA ALA A 104 14.35 -36.60 11.14
C ALA A 104 15.02 -35.29 10.70
N SER A 105 16.11 -35.34 9.93
CA SER A 105 16.65 -34.11 9.35
C SER A 105 17.34 -34.27 8.00
N LYS A 106 17.25 -33.19 7.19
CA LYS A 106 17.80 -33.10 5.83
C LYS A 106 17.19 -34.15 4.89
N TRP A 107 15.89 -34.09 4.71
CA TRP A 107 15.14 -34.88 3.74
C TRP A 107 14.50 -33.95 2.71
N ILE A 108 14.45 -34.38 1.45
CA ILE A 108 13.74 -33.70 0.36
C ILE A 108 12.68 -34.65 -0.17
N PHE A 109 11.44 -34.18 -0.28
CA PHE A 109 10.34 -34.83 -0.97
C PHE A 109 9.92 -33.96 -2.15
N ASN A 110 9.96 -34.52 -3.36
CA ASN A 110 9.54 -33.77 -4.54
C ASN A 110 8.80 -34.60 -5.59
N SER A 111 7.93 -33.94 -6.36
CA SER A 111 7.16 -34.56 -7.45
C SER A 111 6.33 -35.78 -7.02
N ILE A 112 5.70 -35.72 -5.83
CA ILE A 112 4.88 -36.81 -5.26
C ILE A 112 3.43 -36.36 -5.10
N THR A 113 2.48 -37.27 -5.32
CA THR A 113 1.07 -37.06 -4.93
C THR A 113 0.84 -37.54 -3.49
N LEU A 114 0.21 -36.70 -2.67
CA LEU A 114 -0.08 -36.96 -1.27
C LEU A 114 -1.60 -36.85 -1.05
N ASN A 115 -2.25 -37.95 -0.63
CA ASN A 115 -3.72 -38.03 -0.74
C ASN A 115 -4.48 -38.71 0.42
N GLY A 116 -3.79 -39.14 1.48
CA GLY A 116 -4.38 -39.69 2.70
C GLY A 116 -4.13 -38.78 3.90
N ALA A 117 -4.34 -39.30 5.11
CA ALA A 117 -3.97 -38.63 6.35
C ALA A 117 -3.83 -39.61 7.51
N ILE A 118 -2.86 -39.36 8.39
CA ILE A 118 -2.76 -39.97 9.72
C ILE A 118 -2.90 -38.87 10.76
N ASN A 119 -3.69 -39.13 11.81
CA ASN A 119 -3.99 -38.15 12.88
C ASN A 119 -4.46 -36.79 12.31
N LEU A 120 -5.31 -36.83 11.29
CA LEU A 120 -5.84 -35.66 10.56
C LEU A 120 -4.80 -34.85 9.78
N ASN A 121 -3.57 -35.34 9.60
CA ASN A 121 -2.52 -34.67 8.81
C ASN A 121 -2.04 -35.56 7.65
N THR A 122 -1.90 -35.00 6.45
CA THR A 122 -1.24 -35.71 5.35
C THR A 122 0.28 -35.74 5.55
N VAL A 123 0.88 -34.63 5.95
CA VAL A 123 2.29 -34.57 6.37
C VAL A 123 2.41 -33.95 7.75
N PHE A 124 3.13 -34.62 8.64
CA PHE A 124 3.45 -34.14 9.97
C PHE A 124 4.97 -34.10 10.17
N ILE A 125 5.51 -32.91 10.48
CA ILE A 125 6.93 -32.74 10.80
C ILE A 125 7.05 -32.49 12.30
N HIS A 126 7.54 -33.51 13.01
CA HIS A 126 7.68 -33.48 14.46
C HIS A 126 8.63 -32.37 14.95
N GLN A 127 8.44 -31.90 16.18
CA GLN A 127 9.16 -30.73 16.73
C GLN A 127 10.67 -30.92 16.90
N ASN A 128 11.14 -32.16 17.05
CA ASN A 128 12.57 -32.49 17.10
C ASN A 128 13.21 -32.67 15.71
N SER A 129 12.41 -32.61 14.64
CA SER A 129 12.88 -32.71 13.26
C SER A 129 13.30 -31.32 12.74
N SER A 130 14.16 -31.30 11.72
CA SER A 130 14.59 -30.03 11.12
C SER A 130 15.03 -30.17 9.67
N LYS A 131 15.06 -29.06 8.92
CA LYS A 131 15.60 -29.02 7.56
C LYS A 131 14.93 -30.03 6.62
N ILE A 132 13.62 -30.20 6.76
CA ILE A 132 12.80 -30.98 5.83
C ILE A 132 12.38 -30.08 4.67
N ARG A 133 12.44 -30.58 3.44
CA ARG A 133 12.01 -29.86 2.24
C ARG A 133 10.89 -30.62 1.55
N LEU A 134 9.74 -29.97 1.39
CA LEU A 134 8.64 -30.46 0.57
C LEU A 134 8.55 -29.52 -0.64
N THR A 135 8.95 -29.98 -1.81
CA THR A 135 9.04 -29.15 -3.02
C THR A 135 8.26 -29.76 -4.17
N GLU A 136 7.42 -28.98 -4.87
CA GLU A 136 6.77 -29.46 -6.12
C GLU A 136 5.88 -30.71 -5.94
N ASN A 137 5.26 -30.86 -4.77
CA ASN A 137 4.33 -31.96 -4.51
C ASN A 137 2.87 -31.53 -4.75
N ASN A 138 2.03 -32.52 -4.99
CA ASN A 138 0.59 -32.34 -5.16
C ASN A 138 -0.17 -32.97 -3.98
N PHE A 139 -0.79 -32.16 -3.14
CA PHE A 139 -1.62 -32.59 -2.03
C PHE A 139 -3.09 -32.50 -2.43
N ILE A 140 -3.81 -33.61 -2.36
CA ILE A 140 -5.22 -33.69 -2.73
C ILE A 140 -6.00 -34.53 -1.73
N SER A 141 -6.99 -33.93 -1.07
CA SER A 141 -7.85 -34.63 -0.11
C SER A 141 -9.26 -34.82 -0.63
N ASN A 142 -9.87 -35.95 -0.30
CA ASN A 142 -11.31 -36.19 -0.47
C ASN A 142 -12.12 -35.84 0.80
N SER A 143 -11.43 -35.42 1.86
CA SER A 143 -11.99 -35.12 3.18
C SER A 143 -11.75 -33.66 3.55
N LYS A 144 -12.83 -32.97 3.91
CA LYS A 144 -12.79 -31.58 4.43
C LYS A 144 -12.45 -31.51 5.92
N ASN A 145 -11.87 -32.56 6.51
CA ASN A 145 -11.48 -32.61 7.92
C ASN A 145 -9.96 -32.58 8.13
N PHE A 146 -9.18 -32.74 7.07
CA PHE A 146 -7.73 -32.91 7.18
C PHE A 146 -6.96 -31.59 7.06
N THR A 147 -5.78 -31.58 7.66
CA THR A 147 -4.73 -30.57 7.42
C THR A 147 -3.72 -31.17 6.45
N ALA A 148 -3.31 -30.44 5.42
CA ALA A 148 -2.35 -30.99 4.47
C ALA A 148 -0.97 -31.14 5.11
N ILE A 149 -0.48 -30.09 5.79
CA ILE A 149 0.86 -30.07 6.36
C ILE A 149 0.84 -29.42 7.75
N ASP A 150 1.32 -30.12 8.77
CA ASP A 150 1.62 -29.55 10.09
C ASP A 150 3.13 -29.57 10.36
N VAL A 151 3.72 -28.37 10.45
CA VAL A 151 5.16 -28.16 10.59
C VAL A 151 5.48 -27.67 11.99
N LYS A 152 5.95 -28.60 12.84
CA LYS A 152 6.50 -28.27 14.16
C LYS A 152 8.03 -28.23 14.16
N GLY A 153 8.68 -29.02 13.31
CA GLY A 153 10.13 -29.04 13.14
C GLY A 153 10.71 -27.79 12.48
N THR A 154 11.95 -27.44 12.80
CA THR A 154 12.55 -26.12 12.49
C THR A 154 13.33 -26.07 11.17
N GLN A 155 13.53 -24.86 10.62
CA GLN A 155 14.33 -24.65 9.41
C GLN A 155 13.84 -25.43 8.18
N CYS A 156 12.53 -25.70 8.10
CA CYS A 156 11.94 -26.44 6.99
C CYS A 156 11.70 -25.52 5.79
N LYS A 157 11.50 -26.12 4.61
CA LYS A 157 11.07 -25.43 3.39
C LYS A 157 9.88 -26.14 2.78
N ILE A 158 8.78 -25.43 2.62
CA ILE A 158 7.57 -25.91 1.96
C ILE A 158 7.39 -25.00 0.75
N GLU A 159 7.77 -25.49 -0.43
CA GLU A 159 7.97 -24.64 -1.60
C GLU A 159 7.31 -25.21 -2.87
N SER A 160 6.63 -24.36 -3.64
CA SER A 160 6.08 -24.73 -4.96
C SER A 160 5.12 -25.93 -4.94
N ASN A 161 4.44 -26.21 -3.82
CA ASN A 161 3.46 -27.29 -3.73
C ASN A 161 2.07 -26.81 -4.17
N VAL A 162 1.25 -27.73 -4.66
CA VAL A 162 -0.19 -27.51 -4.89
C VAL A 162 -0.95 -28.24 -3.80
N ILE A 163 -1.84 -27.54 -3.09
CA ILE A 163 -2.61 -28.06 -1.96
C ILE A 163 -4.09 -27.78 -2.19
N SER A 164 -4.89 -28.83 -2.35
CA SER A 164 -6.30 -28.72 -2.73
C SER A 164 -7.25 -29.57 -1.87
N ASN A 165 -8.44 -29.04 -1.59
CA ASN A 165 -9.56 -29.74 -0.95
C ASN A 165 -9.33 -30.16 0.52
N TYR A 166 -8.54 -29.39 1.27
CA TYR A 166 -8.29 -29.63 2.70
C TYR A 166 -9.14 -28.74 3.60
N LYS A 167 -9.33 -29.14 4.88
CA LYS A 167 -9.85 -28.20 5.89
C LYS A 167 -8.87 -27.06 6.08
N ASN A 168 -7.60 -27.42 6.34
CA ASN A 168 -6.50 -26.49 6.53
C ASN A 168 -5.37 -26.82 5.56
N GLY A 169 -4.74 -25.81 4.97
CA GLY A 169 -3.56 -26.02 4.14
C GLY A 169 -2.33 -26.35 4.99
N ILE A 170 -1.68 -25.32 5.54
CA ILE A 170 -0.40 -25.44 6.25
C ILE A 170 -0.51 -24.84 7.65
N LYS A 171 -0.19 -25.63 8.68
CA LYS A 171 0.00 -25.15 10.05
C LYS A 171 1.49 -25.03 10.37
N VAL A 172 1.90 -23.88 10.90
CA VAL A 172 3.32 -23.59 11.15
C VAL A 172 3.53 -23.21 12.60
N SER A 173 3.92 -24.20 13.42
CA SER A 173 4.37 -23.99 14.80
C SER A 173 5.90 -23.89 14.92
N SER A 174 6.60 -24.19 13.83
CA SER A 174 8.05 -24.18 13.74
C SER A 174 8.68 -22.80 13.78
N LYS A 175 10.02 -22.77 13.90
CA LYS A 175 10.84 -21.56 13.77
C LYS A 175 11.74 -21.61 12.54
N LYS A 176 11.98 -20.43 11.93
CA LYS A 176 12.89 -20.26 10.78
C LYS A 176 12.51 -21.07 9.54
N THR A 177 11.23 -21.36 9.38
CA THR A 177 10.68 -22.12 8.25
C THR A 177 10.27 -21.19 7.12
N GLN A 178 10.42 -21.67 5.88
CA GLN A 178 10.03 -20.95 4.66
C GLN A 178 8.82 -21.62 4.03
N ILE A 179 7.74 -20.86 3.83
CA ILE A 179 6.53 -21.25 3.10
C ILE A 179 6.46 -20.37 1.85
N ARG A 180 6.84 -20.92 0.70
CA ARG A 180 7.12 -20.12 -0.52
C ARG A 180 6.40 -20.66 -1.74
N ASN A 181 5.87 -19.80 -2.59
CA ASN A 181 5.36 -20.19 -3.92
C ASN A 181 4.33 -21.33 -3.92
N ASN A 182 3.67 -21.63 -2.80
CA ASN A 182 2.67 -22.70 -2.77
C ASN A 182 1.34 -22.16 -3.31
N ARG A 183 0.59 -23.03 -3.99
CA ARG A 183 -0.80 -22.79 -4.36
C ARG A 183 -1.70 -23.55 -3.40
N ILE A 184 -2.52 -22.84 -2.64
CA ILE A 184 -3.49 -23.43 -1.71
C ILE A 184 -4.89 -23.05 -2.17
N GLU A 185 -5.71 -24.05 -2.47
CA GLU A 185 -7.04 -23.82 -3.00
C GLU A 185 -8.10 -24.79 -2.50
N PHE A 186 -9.36 -24.39 -2.68
CA PHE A 186 -10.51 -25.22 -2.31
C PHE A 186 -10.49 -25.66 -0.83
N PHE A 187 -9.99 -24.79 0.05
CA PHE A 187 -9.93 -25.05 1.49
C PHE A 187 -11.21 -24.58 2.20
N SER A 188 -11.54 -25.19 3.33
CA SER A 188 -12.81 -24.95 4.03
C SER A 188 -12.68 -24.39 5.45
N HIS A 189 -11.49 -23.89 5.82
CA HIS A 189 -11.23 -23.17 7.06
C HIS A 189 -10.04 -22.21 6.88
N ASN A 190 -8.80 -22.59 7.22
CA ASN A 190 -7.62 -21.72 7.11
C ASN A 190 -6.60 -22.24 6.09
N ALA A 191 -6.21 -21.43 5.10
CA ALA A 191 -5.18 -21.86 4.15
C ALA A 191 -3.81 -21.97 4.83
N ILE A 192 -3.42 -20.98 5.64
CA ILE A 192 -2.21 -21.00 6.47
C ILE A 192 -2.56 -20.61 7.90
N THR A 193 -2.08 -21.35 8.89
CA THR A 193 -2.15 -20.99 10.31
C THR A 193 -0.76 -20.76 10.89
N VAL A 194 -0.57 -19.61 11.55
CA VAL A 194 0.70 -19.15 12.11
C VAL A 194 0.70 -19.33 13.63
N LEU A 195 1.67 -20.09 14.14
CA LEU A 195 1.86 -20.38 15.58
C LEU A 195 3.34 -20.31 16.02
N GLY A 196 4.26 -19.89 15.15
CA GLY A 196 5.70 -19.91 15.40
C GLY A 196 6.41 -18.65 14.91
N ASP A 197 7.71 -18.58 15.21
CA ASP A 197 8.51 -17.35 15.08
C ASP A 197 9.50 -17.39 13.91
N TYR A 198 9.88 -16.20 13.43
CA TYR A 198 10.96 -15.99 12.46
C TYR A 198 10.75 -16.76 11.15
N ASN A 199 9.51 -16.99 10.77
CA ASN A 199 9.13 -17.68 9.55
C ASN A 199 8.97 -16.69 8.39
N LEU A 200 9.17 -17.21 7.18
CA LEU A 200 9.00 -16.46 5.94
C LEU A 200 7.86 -17.07 5.14
N PHE A 201 6.79 -16.31 4.96
CA PHE A 201 5.63 -16.65 4.15
C PHE A 201 5.66 -15.73 2.93
N GLU A 202 6.10 -16.22 1.78
CA GLU A 202 6.20 -15.35 0.61
C GLU A 202 5.73 -15.95 -0.71
N TYR A 203 5.08 -15.11 -1.52
CA TYR A 203 4.61 -15.44 -2.87
C TYR A 203 3.71 -16.67 -2.95
N ASN A 204 2.99 -16.99 -1.87
CA ASN A 204 1.97 -18.04 -1.91
C ASN A 204 0.71 -17.51 -2.59
N LEU A 205 0.07 -18.35 -3.40
CA LEU A 205 -1.22 -18.10 -4.00
C LEU A 205 -2.30 -18.85 -3.21
N ILE A 206 -3.17 -18.11 -2.56
CA ILE A 206 -4.29 -18.65 -1.79
C ILE A 206 -5.58 -18.25 -2.50
N LYS A 207 -6.40 -19.23 -2.86
CA LYS A 207 -7.64 -18.93 -3.60
C LYS A 207 -8.77 -19.92 -3.36
N GLU A 208 -9.96 -19.56 -3.79
CA GLU A 208 -11.09 -20.48 -3.98
C GLU A 208 -11.62 -21.11 -2.68
N SER A 209 -11.77 -20.34 -1.60
CA SER A 209 -12.28 -20.86 -0.32
C SER A 209 -13.69 -21.44 -0.44
N ILE A 210 -14.00 -22.52 0.27
CA ILE A 210 -15.28 -23.24 0.21
C ILE A 210 -16.16 -22.86 1.40
N ALA A 211 -17.44 -22.58 1.15
CA ALA A 211 -18.42 -22.32 2.21
C ALA A 211 -18.61 -23.54 3.13
N THR A 212 -18.68 -23.28 4.43
CA THR A 212 -19.15 -24.23 5.46
C THR A 212 -20.17 -23.52 6.36
N ASP A 213 -21.05 -24.27 7.02
CA ASP A 213 -22.34 -23.78 7.58
C ASP A 213 -22.26 -22.86 8.83
N SER A 214 -21.23 -22.01 8.95
CA SER A 214 -21.24 -20.79 9.81
C SER A 214 -19.91 -20.02 9.88
N GLU A 215 -18.80 -20.56 9.38
CA GLU A 215 -17.46 -20.00 9.62
C GLU A 215 -16.92 -19.21 8.40
N VAL A 216 -16.34 -18.04 8.67
CA VAL A 216 -15.57 -17.28 7.68
C VAL A 216 -14.17 -17.88 7.58
N ASN A 217 -13.78 -18.28 6.37
CA ASN A 217 -12.45 -18.83 6.11
C ASN A 217 -11.40 -17.73 6.21
N SER A 218 -10.14 -18.09 6.44
CA SER A 218 -9.02 -17.13 6.41
C SER A 218 -7.91 -17.60 5.48
N GLY A 219 -7.33 -16.67 4.71
CA GLY A 219 -6.16 -16.98 3.91
C GLY A 219 -4.96 -17.25 4.81
N ILE A 220 -4.61 -16.29 5.66
CA ILE A 220 -3.57 -16.45 6.68
C ILE A 220 -4.17 -16.11 8.03
N TYR A 221 -4.14 -17.07 8.95
CA TYR A 221 -4.73 -16.94 10.26
C TYR A 221 -3.67 -16.94 11.38
N PHE A 222 -3.79 -16.00 12.29
CA PHE A 222 -3.06 -15.97 13.55
C PHE A 222 -3.92 -16.48 14.68
N THR A 223 -3.33 -17.35 15.50
CA THR A 223 -3.93 -17.81 16.76
C THR A 223 -3.63 -16.83 17.91
N GLU A 224 -4.15 -17.11 19.10
CA GLU A 224 -3.84 -16.35 20.31
C GLU A 224 -2.39 -16.57 20.81
N LYS A 225 -1.65 -17.51 20.20
CA LYS A 225 -0.26 -17.78 20.56
C LYS A 225 0.65 -16.63 20.14
N GLU A 226 1.61 -16.31 21.01
CA GLU A 226 2.65 -15.34 20.69
C GLU A 226 3.47 -15.77 19.47
N THR A 227 3.65 -14.80 18.56
CA THR A 227 4.51 -14.96 17.39
C THR A 227 5.39 -13.74 17.19
N LYS A 228 6.62 -13.97 16.74
CA LYS A 228 7.63 -12.92 16.60
C LYS A 228 8.41 -13.03 15.30
N GLY A 229 8.77 -11.90 14.69
CA GLY A 229 9.78 -11.87 13.62
C GLY A 229 9.34 -12.46 12.28
N ASN A 230 8.04 -12.64 12.06
CA ASN A 230 7.52 -13.27 10.84
C ASN A 230 7.45 -12.26 9.69
N ILE A 231 7.73 -12.74 8.47
CA ILE A 231 7.65 -11.92 7.25
C ILE A 231 6.59 -12.51 6.32
N PHE A 232 5.63 -11.68 5.93
CA PHE A 232 4.58 -11.98 4.97
C PHE A 232 4.79 -11.09 3.74
N ARG A 233 5.35 -11.65 2.67
CA ARG A 233 5.76 -10.90 1.48
C ARG A 233 5.09 -11.39 0.21
N GLY A 234 4.45 -10.50 -0.54
CA GLY A 234 4.04 -10.84 -1.92
C GLY A 234 3.00 -11.96 -2.02
N ASN A 235 2.34 -12.34 -0.90
CA ASN A 235 1.30 -13.37 -0.96
C ASN A 235 0.08 -12.80 -1.67
N THR A 236 -0.56 -13.63 -2.49
CA THR A 236 -1.77 -13.28 -3.23
C THR A 236 -2.94 -14.09 -2.68
N ILE A 237 -3.92 -13.42 -2.09
CA ILE A 237 -5.14 -14.02 -1.54
C ILE A 237 -6.31 -13.52 -2.40
N VAL A 238 -6.91 -14.41 -3.20
CA VAL A 238 -8.02 -14.05 -4.10
C VAL A 238 -9.14 -15.04 -3.92
N ASN A 239 -10.31 -14.62 -3.44
CA ASN A 239 -11.35 -15.61 -3.12
C ASN A 239 -11.85 -16.35 -4.37
N PHE A 240 -12.39 -15.67 -5.38
CA PHE A 240 -12.80 -16.34 -6.61
C PHE A 240 -12.69 -15.41 -7.81
N THR A 241 -12.45 -15.98 -8.99
CA THR A 241 -12.43 -15.24 -10.26
C THR A 241 -13.68 -15.46 -11.10
N LYS A 242 -14.51 -16.44 -10.71
CA LYS A 242 -15.77 -16.80 -11.37
C LYS A 242 -16.86 -16.91 -10.31
N SER A 243 -17.93 -16.13 -10.47
CA SER A 243 -19.03 -16.05 -9.49
C SER A 243 -20.05 -17.19 -9.58
N ASN A 244 -20.00 -18.02 -10.63
CA ASN A 244 -20.97 -19.08 -10.89
C ASN A 244 -20.67 -20.42 -10.18
N ARG A 245 -19.82 -20.42 -9.15
CA ARG A 245 -19.43 -21.65 -8.44
C ARG A 245 -20.41 -21.97 -7.31
N ALA A 246 -20.75 -23.25 -7.15
CA ALA A 246 -21.45 -23.72 -5.95
C ALA A 246 -20.53 -23.55 -4.71
N GLN A 247 -21.12 -23.24 -3.55
CA GLN A 247 -20.43 -23.15 -2.25
C GLN A 247 -19.25 -22.16 -2.20
N LEU A 248 -19.46 -20.90 -2.60
CA LEU A 248 -18.48 -19.84 -2.42
C LEU A 248 -18.40 -19.43 -0.95
N GLY A 249 -17.24 -19.64 -0.32
CA GLY A 249 -17.00 -19.24 1.07
C GLY A 249 -16.76 -17.74 1.20
N LEU A 250 -16.98 -17.19 2.39
CA LEU A 250 -16.40 -15.89 2.76
C LEU A 250 -14.94 -16.09 3.13
N LEU A 251 -14.07 -15.20 2.65
CA LEU A 251 -12.63 -15.30 2.88
C LEU A 251 -12.09 -14.01 3.50
N ASN A 252 -11.54 -14.11 4.70
CA ASN A 252 -10.66 -13.06 5.24
C ASN A 252 -9.27 -13.19 4.63
N GLY A 253 -8.56 -12.07 4.51
CA GLY A 253 -7.18 -12.05 4.02
C GLY A 253 -6.20 -12.58 5.06
N ILE A 254 -5.53 -11.66 5.75
CA ILE A 254 -4.63 -11.93 6.88
C ILE A 254 -5.37 -11.52 8.15
N TYR A 255 -5.74 -12.48 8.98
CA TYR A 255 -6.66 -12.26 10.11
C TYR A 255 -6.12 -12.81 11.43
N GLY A 256 -6.35 -12.07 12.50
CA GLY A 256 -6.04 -12.48 13.86
C GLY A 256 -6.86 -11.72 14.90
N LEU A 257 -7.37 -12.44 15.89
CA LEU A 257 -8.11 -11.88 17.04
C LEU A 257 -7.43 -12.33 18.33
N LYS A 258 -7.27 -11.40 19.29
CA LYS A 258 -6.53 -11.61 20.54
C LYS A 258 -5.11 -12.13 20.32
N THR A 259 -4.45 -11.65 19.27
CA THR A 259 -3.11 -12.10 18.89
C THR A 259 -2.03 -11.41 19.70
N ILE A 260 -0.90 -12.07 19.90
CA ILE A 260 0.32 -11.44 20.41
C ILE A 260 1.35 -11.50 19.27
N ILE A 261 1.64 -10.37 18.64
CA ILE A 261 2.52 -10.30 17.45
C ILE A 261 3.59 -9.25 17.68
N SER A 262 4.85 -9.62 17.47
CA SER A 262 5.96 -8.66 17.50
C SER A 262 6.92 -8.75 16.32
N GLU A 263 7.59 -7.64 16.00
CA GLU A 263 8.71 -7.57 15.03
C GLU A 263 8.38 -8.17 13.65
N SER A 264 7.13 -8.09 13.23
CA SER A 264 6.65 -8.77 12.02
C SER A 264 6.37 -7.80 10.88
N ILE A 265 6.56 -8.27 9.65
CA ILE A 265 6.47 -7.46 8.43
C ILE A 265 5.39 -8.05 7.52
N PHE A 266 4.52 -7.19 7.01
CA PHE A 266 3.48 -7.48 6.03
C PHE A 266 3.69 -6.54 4.84
N GLU A 267 4.28 -7.04 3.76
CA GLU A 267 4.64 -6.21 2.62
C GLU A 267 4.27 -6.80 1.26
N ASN A 268 3.89 -5.95 0.31
CA ASN A 268 3.54 -6.34 -1.07
C ASN A 268 2.45 -7.42 -1.19
N ASN A 269 1.64 -7.67 -0.15
CA ASN A 269 0.58 -8.66 -0.26
C ASN A 269 -0.59 -8.09 -1.06
N ILE A 270 -1.23 -8.95 -1.85
CA ILE A 270 -2.40 -8.64 -2.67
C ILE A 270 -3.58 -9.43 -2.08
N ILE A 271 -4.60 -8.73 -1.59
CA ILE A 271 -5.76 -9.34 -0.94
C ILE A 271 -7.02 -8.85 -1.63
N ILE A 272 -7.67 -9.76 -2.36
CA ILE A 272 -8.84 -9.53 -3.19
C ILE A 272 -9.97 -10.43 -2.69
N SER A 273 -10.82 -9.89 -1.81
CA SER A 273 -11.76 -10.72 -1.06
C SER A 273 -13.12 -10.10 -0.82
N ASN A 274 -14.11 -10.98 -0.65
CA ASN A 274 -15.50 -10.66 -0.27
C ASN A 274 -15.75 -10.83 1.24
N GLY A 275 -14.73 -11.15 2.04
CA GLY A 275 -14.84 -11.15 3.50
C GLY A 275 -14.76 -9.74 4.08
N GLU A 276 -14.96 -9.60 5.38
CA GLU A 276 -14.94 -8.31 6.07
C GLU A 276 -13.53 -7.87 6.48
N LYS A 277 -12.58 -8.81 6.53
CA LYS A 277 -11.24 -8.59 7.12
C LYS A 277 -10.16 -8.73 6.06
N GLY A 278 -9.52 -7.62 5.71
CA GLY A 278 -8.39 -7.56 4.77
C GLY A 278 -7.10 -8.01 5.42
N ILE A 279 -6.30 -7.05 5.90
CA ILE A 279 -5.26 -7.31 6.91
C ILE A 279 -5.84 -6.83 8.24
N SER A 280 -6.34 -7.73 9.07
CA SER A 280 -7.00 -7.38 10.32
C SER A 280 -6.37 -8.08 11.51
N LEU A 281 -5.65 -7.31 12.33
CA LEU A 281 -4.93 -7.79 13.50
C LEU A 281 -5.46 -7.08 14.73
N ASN A 282 -5.94 -7.85 15.71
CA ASN A 282 -6.39 -7.34 16.99
C ASN A 282 -5.68 -8.07 18.14
N GLY A 283 -5.05 -7.33 19.04
CA GLY A 283 -4.44 -7.86 20.27
C GLY A 283 -3.19 -7.07 20.68
N GLN A 284 -2.21 -7.73 21.30
CA GLN A 284 -0.95 -7.12 21.69
C GLN A 284 0.03 -7.11 20.51
N LEU A 285 0.23 -5.94 19.91
CA LEU A 285 0.92 -5.75 18.64
C LEU A 285 2.08 -4.77 18.81
N ASN A 286 3.32 -5.21 18.53
CA ASN A 286 4.51 -4.39 18.76
C ASN A 286 5.52 -4.46 17.61
N ASN A 287 6.09 -3.34 17.19
CA ASN A 287 7.11 -3.29 16.13
C ASN A 287 6.60 -3.93 14.81
N LEU A 288 5.42 -3.52 14.36
CA LEU A 288 4.82 -4.06 13.14
C LEU A 288 5.01 -3.12 11.97
N LYS A 289 5.35 -3.69 10.81
CA LYS A 289 5.45 -2.97 9.54
C LYS A 289 4.42 -3.54 8.57
N ILE A 290 3.44 -2.73 8.17
CA ILE A 290 2.42 -3.07 7.17
C ILE A 290 2.59 -2.07 6.02
N VAL A 291 3.28 -2.47 4.95
CA VAL A 291 3.62 -1.54 3.87
C VAL A 291 3.32 -2.06 2.49
N ASN A 292 2.96 -1.15 1.58
CA ASN A 292 2.85 -1.48 0.16
C ASN A 292 1.94 -2.68 -0.12
N ASN A 293 0.88 -2.89 0.64
CA ASN A 293 -0.11 -3.93 0.36
C ASN A 293 -1.26 -3.35 -0.50
N THR A 294 -1.87 -4.19 -1.33
CA THR A 294 -3.12 -3.87 -2.05
C THR A 294 -4.25 -4.72 -1.47
N VAL A 295 -5.24 -4.10 -0.84
CA VAL A 295 -6.32 -4.78 -0.08
C VAL A 295 -7.68 -4.25 -0.52
N VAL A 296 -8.35 -4.94 -1.42
CA VAL A 296 -9.56 -4.42 -2.07
C VAL A 296 -10.64 -5.48 -2.28
N ASN A 297 -11.90 -5.07 -2.23
CA ASN A 297 -13.07 -5.90 -2.54
C ASN A 297 -13.64 -5.51 -3.91
N PRO A 298 -13.48 -6.32 -4.96
CA PRO A 298 -13.99 -6.03 -6.31
C PRO A 298 -15.39 -6.61 -6.60
N TYR A 299 -16.04 -7.25 -5.62
CA TYR A 299 -17.21 -8.10 -5.85
C TYR A 299 -18.53 -7.32 -5.87
N PHE A 300 -18.60 -6.29 -6.72
CA PHE A 300 -19.73 -5.37 -6.80
C PHE A 300 -21.05 -6.06 -7.15
N GLY A 301 -22.09 -5.78 -6.37
CA GLY A 301 -23.47 -6.16 -6.71
C GLY A 301 -23.73 -7.66 -6.70
N LEU A 302 -22.84 -8.46 -6.11
CA LEU A 302 -23.08 -9.87 -5.87
C LEU A 302 -23.85 -10.05 -4.54
N ASN A 303 -24.83 -10.94 -4.53
CA ASN A 303 -25.51 -11.37 -3.30
C ASN A 303 -25.04 -12.78 -2.96
N PHE A 304 -24.58 -12.98 -1.73
CA PHE A 304 -24.12 -14.28 -1.24
C PHE A 304 -24.98 -14.71 -0.07
N ASN A 305 -25.66 -15.86 -0.19
CA ASN A 305 -26.49 -16.45 0.87
C ASN A 305 -27.49 -15.47 1.50
N GLU A 306 -28.21 -14.69 0.68
CA GLU A 306 -29.20 -13.69 1.13
C GLU A 306 -28.65 -12.60 2.06
N LYS A 307 -27.32 -12.48 2.18
CA LYS A 307 -26.64 -11.41 2.90
C LYS A 307 -26.10 -10.38 1.90
N ASP A 308 -26.41 -9.11 2.15
CA ASP A 308 -25.87 -7.93 1.44
C ASP A 308 -24.36 -7.69 1.71
N GLU A 309 -23.70 -8.60 2.44
CA GLU A 309 -22.38 -8.44 3.07
C GLU A 309 -21.20 -8.34 2.08
N THR A 310 -21.39 -8.50 0.77
CA THR A 310 -20.25 -8.59 -0.17
C THR A 310 -19.83 -7.30 -0.86
N ASN A 311 -20.48 -6.19 -0.53
CA ASN A 311 -20.05 -4.85 -0.94
C ASN A 311 -19.35 -4.07 0.18
N THR A 312 -18.95 -4.72 1.28
CA THR A 312 -18.28 -4.03 2.38
C THR A 312 -16.84 -3.65 2.02
N PRO A 313 -16.36 -2.45 2.42
CA PRO A 313 -14.95 -2.09 2.34
C PRO A 313 -14.05 -3.14 3.00
N LEU A 314 -13.06 -3.63 2.26
CA LEU A 314 -12.04 -4.51 2.82
C LEU A 314 -10.94 -3.66 3.48
N ALA A 315 -10.84 -3.72 4.80
CA ALA A 315 -9.97 -2.84 5.56
C ALA A 315 -8.59 -3.47 5.89
N ILE A 316 -7.57 -2.62 5.91
CA ILE A 316 -6.39 -2.83 6.76
C ILE A 316 -6.77 -2.29 8.15
N GLN A 317 -6.97 -3.19 9.10
CA GLN A 317 -7.44 -2.88 10.45
C GLN A 317 -6.43 -3.36 11.50
N VAL A 318 -5.92 -2.45 12.33
CA VAL A 318 -4.96 -2.79 13.40
C VAL A 318 -5.44 -2.23 14.73
N ILE A 319 -5.88 -3.11 15.63
CA ILE A 319 -6.41 -2.73 16.93
C ILE A 319 -5.45 -3.23 18.02
N GLY A 320 -4.81 -2.31 18.72
CA GLY A 320 -3.89 -2.62 19.80
C GLY A 320 -4.58 -2.85 21.14
N GLU A 321 -3.96 -3.71 21.94
CA GLU A 321 -4.27 -3.96 23.35
C GLU A 321 -2.95 -3.88 24.16
N ASN A 322 -3.02 -3.79 25.49
CA ASN A 322 -1.85 -3.90 26.39
C ASN A 322 -0.61 -3.06 25.98
N ASP A 323 -0.81 -1.75 25.79
CA ASP A 323 0.26 -0.79 25.46
C ASP A 323 1.01 -1.07 24.13
N SER A 324 0.33 -1.69 23.15
CA SER A 324 0.79 -1.88 21.77
C SER A 324 1.43 -0.63 21.14
N SER A 325 2.59 -0.79 20.47
CA SER A 325 3.40 0.33 19.98
C SER A 325 4.27 0.02 18.75
N ASN A 326 4.90 1.06 18.18
CA ASN A 326 5.81 0.98 17.05
C ASN A 326 5.19 0.33 15.80
N LEU A 327 3.95 0.71 15.47
CA LEU A 327 3.28 0.34 14.24
C LEU A 327 3.65 1.30 13.10
N PHE A 328 3.93 0.76 11.92
CA PHE A 328 4.01 1.52 10.66
C PHE A 328 3.01 0.95 9.66
N ILE A 329 1.98 1.74 9.29
CA ILE A 329 1.08 1.46 8.18
C ILE A 329 1.38 2.47 7.08
N ARG A 330 2.05 2.08 6.00
CA ARG A 330 2.54 3.04 5.01
C ARG A 330 2.48 2.54 3.57
N ASN A 331 2.23 3.44 2.62
CA ASN A 331 2.18 3.10 1.20
C ASN A 331 1.15 2.01 0.85
N ASN A 332 0.13 1.76 1.67
CA ASN A 332 -0.88 0.74 1.35
C ASN A 332 -2.00 1.33 0.49
N LEU A 333 -2.49 0.54 -0.47
CA LEU A 333 -3.71 0.79 -1.22
C LEU A 333 -4.80 -0.11 -0.65
N SER A 334 -5.83 0.45 -0.04
CA SER A 334 -6.87 -0.33 0.62
C SER A 334 -8.25 0.27 0.42
N ASN A 335 -9.34 -0.48 0.59
CA ASN A 335 -10.66 0.18 0.65
C ASN A 335 -10.79 1.06 1.90
N ASP A 336 -10.20 0.61 3.01
CA ASP A 336 -10.16 1.37 4.25
C ASP A 336 -8.87 1.09 5.05
N VAL A 337 -8.45 2.04 5.87
CA VAL A 337 -7.30 1.92 6.78
C VAL A 337 -7.71 2.40 8.16
N LEU A 338 -7.81 1.46 9.10
CA LEU A 338 -8.27 1.67 10.46
C LEU A 338 -7.20 1.24 11.45
N PHE A 339 -6.84 2.10 12.38
CA PHE A 339 -5.97 1.73 13.49
C PHE A 339 -6.44 2.40 14.78
N LYS A 340 -6.39 1.66 15.88
CA LYS A 340 -6.94 2.10 17.18
C LYS A 340 -6.12 1.53 18.32
N ASN A 341 -6.00 2.26 19.42
CA ASN A 341 -5.37 1.79 20.66
C ASN A 341 -3.92 1.27 20.48
N ILE A 342 -3.20 1.79 19.47
CA ILE A 342 -1.83 1.43 19.15
C ILE A 342 -1.03 2.67 18.76
N LYS A 343 0.20 2.77 19.27
CA LYS A 343 1.11 3.89 18.94
C LYS A 343 1.87 3.57 17.66
N GLY A 344 1.94 4.52 16.74
CA GLY A 344 2.59 4.31 15.44
C GLY A 344 2.35 5.44 14.44
N ILE A 345 2.81 5.22 13.21
CA ILE A 345 2.62 6.12 12.08
C ILE A 345 1.74 5.43 11.04
N ALA A 346 0.72 6.14 10.57
CA ALA A 346 -0.07 5.76 9.41
C ALA A 346 -0.08 6.92 8.41
N ASP A 347 0.75 6.83 7.37
CA ASP A 347 0.96 7.89 6.38
C ASP A 347 1.15 7.31 4.97
N TYR A 348 0.96 8.14 3.94
CA TYR A 348 1.10 7.72 2.54
C TYR A 348 0.24 6.49 2.15
N ASN A 349 -0.86 6.24 2.87
CA ASN A 349 -1.84 5.23 2.46
C ASN A 349 -2.90 5.87 1.57
N LEU A 350 -3.36 5.15 0.55
CA LEU A 350 -4.45 5.56 -0.32
C LEU A 350 -5.67 4.69 -0.03
N THR A 351 -6.78 5.33 0.34
CA THR A 351 -8.08 4.66 0.42
C THR A 351 -8.79 4.73 -0.93
N LEU A 352 -9.36 3.60 -1.36
CA LEU A 352 -10.07 3.46 -2.62
C LEU A 352 -11.50 2.98 -2.34
N PRO A 353 -12.54 3.80 -2.53
CA PRO A 353 -13.92 3.37 -2.29
C PRO A 353 -14.29 2.11 -3.07
N VAL A 354 -15.19 1.29 -2.52
CA VAL A 354 -15.76 0.13 -3.21
C VAL A 354 -16.70 0.66 -4.31
N SER A 355 -16.14 0.91 -5.49
CA SER A 355 -16.81 1.55 -6.63
C SER A 355 -16.16 1.14 -7.95
N VAL A 356 -16.99 0.79 -8.93
CA VAL A 356 -16.56 0.46 -10.31
C VAL A 356 -15.72 1.59 -10.90
N HIS A 357 -16.20 2.82 -10.77
CA HIS A 357 -15.53 4.00 -11.35
C HIS A 357 -14.16 4.27 -10.73
N ASP A 358 -14.03 4.09 -9.42
CA ASP A 358 -12.76 4.30 -8.73
C ASP A 358 -11.76 3.19 -9.08
N TYR A 359 -12.22 1.95 -9.26
CA TYR A 359 -11.40 0.83 -9.67
C TYR A 359 -10.93 0.95 -11.13
N ASP A 360 -11.80 1.39 -12.05
CA ASP A 360 -11.43 1.68 -13.45
C ASP A 360 -10.34 2.75 -13.57
N LYS A 361 -10.35 3.73 -12.66
CA LYS A 361 -9.31 4.77 -12.61
C LYS A 361 -8.02 4.30 -11.95
N CYS A 362 -8.10 3.36 -11.02
CA CYS A 362 -6.97 2.93 -10.21
C CYS A 362 -6.19 1.76 -10.83
N PHE A 363 -6.89 0.77 -11.37
CA PHE A 363 -6.32 -0.49 -11.83
C PHE A 363 -6.32 -0.59 -13.35
N LYS A 364 -5.40 -1.39 -13.87
CA LYS A 364 -5.27 -1.61 -15.31
C LYS A 364 -6.45 -2.39 -15.89
N ASN A 365 -6.87 -3.48 -15.24
CA ASN A 365 -8.04 -4.26 -15.65
C ASN A 365 -8.57 -5.12 -14.51
N TRP A 366 -9.15 -4.49 -13.49
CA TRP A 366 -9.66 -5.17 -12.31
C TRP A 366 -10.78 -6.19 -12.64
N ALA A 367 -11.55 -5.96 -13.71
CA ALA A 367 -12.61 -6.87 -14.16
C ALA A 367 -12.06 -8.24 -14.63
N LEU A 368 -10.81 -8.27 -15.09
CA LEU A 368 -10.06 -9.51 -15.37
C LEU A 368 -9.13 -9.92 -14.21
N PHE A 369 -9.35 -9.36 -13.02
CA PHE A 369 -8.52 -9.57 -11.81
C PHE A 369 -7.05 -9.14 -11.98
N ASP A 370 -6.76 -8.21 -12.89
CA ASP A 370 -5.47 -7.52 -12.99
C ASP A 370 -5.51 -6.23 -12.15
N PHE A 371 -5.03 -6.34 -10.91
CA PHE A 371 -4.93 -5.23 -9.95
C PHE A 371 -3.58 -4.49 -10.02
N SER A 372 -2.81 -4.67 -11.09
CA SER A 372 -1.71 -3.75 -11.38
C SER A 372 -2.26 -2.34 -11.65
N LEU A 373 -1.44 -1.31 -11.41
CA LEU A 373 -1.90 0.07 -11.51
C LEU A 373 -2.18 0.47 -12.97
N GLY A 374 -3.25 1.23 -13.18
CA GLY A 374 -3.55 1.88 -14.45
C GLY A 374 -2.77 3.19 -14.63
N PRO A 375 -2.64 3.71 -15.87
CA PRO A 375 -1.92 4.95 -16.17
C PRO A 375 -2.50 6.21 -15.49
N ASN A 376 -3.76 6.17 -15.08
CA ASN A 376 -4.45 7.29 -14.43
C ASN A 376 -4.58 7.11 -12.91
N SER A 377 -3.89 6.12 -12.35
CA SER A 377 -4.06 5.78 -10.94
C SER A 377 -3.53 6.88 -10.03
N LYS A 378 -4.32 7.23 -9.00
CA LYS A 378 -3.88 8.12 -7.92
C LYS A 378 -2.79 7.49 -7.04
N ALA A 379 -2.57 6.18 -7.15
CA ALA A 379 -1.50 5.52 -6.44
C ALA A 379 -0.12 5.83 -7.05
N LEU A 380 -0.07 6.35 -8.28
CA LEU A 380 1.17 6.62 -8.99
C LEU A 380 2.00 7.69 -8.26
N ASN A 381 3.27 7.38 -7.99
CA ASN A 381 4.26 8.27 -7.35
C ASN A 381 3.74 9.02 -6.12
N SER A 382 2.79 8.44 -5.40
CA SER A 382 2.12 9.10 -4.27
C SER A 382 2.56 8.56 -2.91
N GLY A 383 3.40 7.53 -2.89
CA GLY A 383 3.98 6.93 -1.70
C GLY A 383 5.39 7.46 -1.41
N THR A 384 5.99 7.03 -0.30
CA THR A 384 7.37 7.41 0.08
C THR A 384 8.33 6.22 -0.01
N SER A 385 9.56 6.43 -0.45
CA SER A 385 10.59 5.38 -0.48
C SER A 385 11.00 4.88 0.92
N ASP A 386 10.69 5.65 1.97
CA ASP A 386 10.95 5.27 3.36
C ASP A 386 10.20 3.96 3.73
N MET A 387 10.97 2.93 4.06
CA MET A 387 10.51 1.56 4.36
C MET A 387 9.88 0.78 3.20
N ALA A 388 9.82 1.34 1.99
CA ALA A 388 9.30 0.64 0.82
C ALA A 388 10.21 -0.57 0.48
N PRO A 389 9.65 -1.76 0.16
CA PRO A 389 10.46 -2.88 -0.27
C PRO A 389 11.14 -2.60 -1.63
N ASN A 390 12.35 -3.11 -1.84
CA ASN A 390 13.10 -2.89 -3.09
C ASN A 390 12.40 -3.43 -4.35
N LEU A 391 11.56 -4.45 -4.17
CA LEU A 391 10.79 -5.09 -5.23
C LEU A 391 9.29 -4.89 -4.95
N ASP A 392 8.48 -4.84 -5.99
CA ASP A 392 7.02 -4.92 -5.90
C ASP A 392 6.54 -6.39 -5.83
N ALA A 393 5.23 -6.62 -5.80
CA ALA A 393 4.64 -7.96 -5.76
C ALA A 393 4.88 -8.80 -7.02
N SER A 394 5.20 -8.15 -8.15
CA SER A 394 5.57 -8.80 -9.41
C SER A 394 7.09 -8.96 -9.58
N LEU A 395 7.86 -8.70 -8.52
CA LEU A 395 9.33 -8.72 -8.51
C LEU A 395 9.98 -7.65 -9.40
N ASN A 396 9.23 -6.64 -9.83
CA ASN A 396 9.80 -5.47 -10.49
C ASN A 396 10.53 -4.61 -9.45
N LYS A 397 11.63 -3.99 -9.84
CA LYS A 397 12.29 -2.99 -8.99
C LYS A 397 11.36 -1.79 -8.80
N ARG A 398 11.21 -1.34 -7.57
CA ARG A 398 10.62 -0.02 -7.32
C ARG A 398 11.64 1.02 -7.78
N SER A 399 11.25 1.91 -8.69
CA SER A 399 12.14 2.95 -9.22
C SER A 399 12.69 3.78 -8.05
N LEU A 400 14.01 3.88 -7.98
CA LEU A 400 14.74 4.65 -6.95
C LEU A 400 14.61 6.15 -7.25
N GLY A 401 13.43 6.70 -6.98
CA GLY A 401 13.19 8.14 -6.82
C GLY A 401 12.68 8.41 -5.39
N ASN A 402 12.34 9.67 -5.10
CA ASN A 402 11.82 10.05 -3.78
C ASN A 402 10.41 9.51 -3.47
N PHE A 403 9.69 9.02 -4.49
CA PHE A 403 8.31 8.54 -4.37
C PHE A 403 8.16 7.16 -5.01
N VAL A 404 7.48 6.27 -4.29
CA VAL A 404 7.13 4.92 -4.74
C VAL A 404 5.64 4.86 -5.01
N ASN A 405 5.22 3.92 -5.84
CA ASN A 405 3.80 3.69 -6.05
C ASN A 405 3.15 3.13 -4.77
N ILE A 406 1.99 3.69 -4.39
CA ILE A 406 1.17 3.15 -3.30
C ILE A 406 0.58 1.80 -3.73
N GLY A 407 0.55 0.85 -2.80
CA GLY A 407 0.08 -0.51 -3.04
C GLY A 407 1.21 -1.47 -3.44
N ALA A 408 0.78 -2.68 -3.82
CA ALA A 408 1.63 -3.83 -4.04
C ALA A 408 2.42 -3.79 -5.36
N PHE A 409 2.04 -2.94 -6.31
CA PHE A 409 2.62 -2.92 -7.65
C PHE A 409 3.37 -1.62 -7.95
N GLU A 410 4.42 -1.74 -8.76
CA GLU A 410 5.11 -0.60 -9.36
C GLU A 410 4.64 -0.43 -10.81
N TYR A 411 4.29 0.80 -11.19
CA TYR A 411 4.00 1.15 -12.58
C TYR A 411 5.27 1.67 -13.26
N THR A 412 5.82 0.89 -14.18
CA THR A 412 7.17 1.10 -14.73
C THR A 412 7.23 2.00 -15.98
N LYS A 413 6.09 2.55 -16.43
CA LYS A 413 6.00 3.41 -17.63
C LYS A 413 5.31 4.73 -17.32
N ILE A 414 5.88 5.49 -16.39
CA ILE A 414 5.35 6.82 -16.07
C ILE A 414 5.85 7.81 -17.12
N ASP A 415 4.93 8.63 -17.64
CA ASP A 415 5.30 9.79 -18.45
C ASP A 415 5.70 10.95 -17.54
N GLU A 416 7.01 11.09 -17.35
CA GLU A 416 7.64 12.13 -16.51
C GLU A 416 7.49 13.54 -17.09
N ALA A 417 7.05 13.69 -18.36
CA ALA A 417 6.96 15.00 -18.98
C ALA A 417 5.90 15.88 -18.31
N ASN A 418 6.23 17.16 -18.14
CA ASN A 418 5.23 18.15 -17.75
C ASN A 418 4.21 18.30 -18.87
N GLN A 419 2.94 18.39 -18.49
CA GLN A 419 1.83 18.62 -19.43
C GLN A 419 1.25 20.02 -19.20
N VAL A 420 1.05 20.76 -20.28
CA VAL A 420 0.44 22.10 -20.25
C VAL A 420 -0.97 22.02 -20.80
N PHE A 421 -1.93 22.56 -20.06
CA PHE A 421 -3.30 22.74 -20.51
C PHE A 421 -3.58 24.23 -20.68
N ASN A 422 -4.08 24.61 -21.85
CA ASN A 422 -4.62 25.94 -22.13
C ASN A 422 -6.13 25.84 -22.19
N ILE A 423 -6.80 26.28 -21.12
CA ILE A 423 -8.23 26.08 -20.92
C ILE A 423 -8.93 27.41 -21.23
N PRO A 424 -9.65 27.54 -22.36
CA PRO A 424 -10.41 28.74 -22.65
C PRO A 424 -11.58 28.88 -21.67
N SER A 425 -12.02 30.11 -21.43
CA SER A 425 -13.24 30.34 -20.65
C SER A 425 -14.47 29.90 -21.44
N GLU A 426 -15.50 29.45 -20.72
CA GLU A 426 -16.78 29.05 -21.29
C GLU A 426 -17.61 30.27 -21.72
N SER A 427 -18.44 30.07 -22.75
CA SER A 427 -19.30 31.11 -23.36
C SER A 427 -20.31 31.79 -22.44
N SER A 428 -20.50 31.28 -21.22
CA SER A 428 -21.37 31.92 -20.21
C SER A 428 -20.68 33.05 -19.46
N ASP A 429 -19.38 33.30 -19.70
CA ASP A 429 -18.65 34.41 -19.11
C ASP A 429 -19.40 35.73 -19.34
N ARG A 430 -19.44 36.56 -18.31
CA ARG A 430 -20.26 37.77 -18.36
C ARG A 430 -19.91 38.75 -17.26
N GLN A 431 -20.42 39.96 -17.46
CA GLN A 431 -20.57 40.96 -16.43
C GLN A 431 -21.76 40.65 -15.52
N ILE A 432 -21.56 40.80 -14.21
CA ILE A 432 -22.59 40.79 -13.17
C ILE A 432 -22.45 42.03 -12.27
N HIS A 433 -23.54 42.48 -11.67
CA HIS A 433 -23.57 43.65 -10.77
C HIS A 433 -24.62 43.49 -9.66
N SER A 434 -24.67 44.42 -8.71
CA SER A 434 -25.58 44.35 -7.54
C SER A 434 -27.07 44.29 -7.89
N LYS A 435 -27.49 44.75 -9.07
CA LYS A 435 -28.87 44.67 -9.59
C LYS A 435 -29.15 43.45 -10.47
N GLY A 436 -28.20 42.51 -10.57
CA GLY A 436 -28.33 41.28 -11.36
C GLY A 436 -27.34 41.14 -12.52
N LYS A 437 -27.73 40.46 -13.59
CA LYS A 437 -26.91 40.32 -14.81
C LYS A 437 -26.87 41.63 -15.60
N GLY A 438 -25.67 42.11 -15.95
CA GLY A 438 -25.50 43.39 -16.66
C GLY A 438 -25.69 43.31 -18.17
N ASP A 439 -24.97 42.39 -18.81
CA ASP A 439 -24.96 42.25 -20.27
C ASP A 439 -25.77 41.01 -20.72
N TRP A 440 -26.23 40.99 -21.98
CA TRP A 440 -26.96 39.84 -22.55
C TRP A 440 -26.02 38.67 -22.90
N ASP A 441 -26.59 37.47 -23.02
CA ASP A 441 -25.84 36.25 -23.35
C ASP A 441 -25.15 36.38 -24.73
N GLY A 442 -23.85 36.08 -24.78
CA GLY A 442 -23.08 36.10 -26.02
C GLY A 442 -22.36 37.41 -26.33
N GLN A 443 -22.34 38.38 -25.43
CA GLN A 443 -21.62 39.64 -25.66
C GLN A 443 -20.10 39.41 -25.81
N PRO A 444 -19.42 39.98 -26.82
CA PRO A 444 -17.99 39.76 -27.08
C PRO A 444 -17.05 40.52 -26.12
N GLN A 445 -17.60 41.31 -25.21
CA GLN A 445 -16.87 42.12 -24.24
C GLN A 445 -17.51 42.07 -22.85
N ILE A 446 -16.70 42.14 -21.80
CA ILE A 446 -17.11 42.22 -20.38
C ILE A 446 -16.62 43.55 -19.81
N ARG A 447 -17.54 44.36 -19.28
CA ARG A 447 -17.19 45.63 -18.62
C ARG A 447 -17.07 45.44 -17.12
N ILE A 448 -16.00 46.00 -16.55
CA ILE A 448 -15.72 45.96 -15.11
C ILE A 448 -15.51 47.39 -14.62
N GLY A 449 -16.06 47.77 -13.47
CA GLY A 449 -16.11 49.17 -12.99
C GLY A 449 -17.49 49.82 -13.20
N GLY A 450 -17.57 51.14 -13.20
CA GLY A 450 -18.83 51.88 -13.19
C GLY A 450 -19.62 51.68 -14.48
N VAL A 451 -20.78 51.05 -14.41
CA VAL A 451 -21.59 50.73 -15.61
C VAL A 451 -22.86 51.58 -15.76
N GLY A 452 -23.11 52.51 -14.84
CA GLY A 452 -24.25 53.42 -14.83
C GLY A 452 -25.07 53.29 -13.54
N GLU A 453 -25.85 54.31 -13.16
CA GLU A 453 -26.73 54.26 -11.99
C GLU A 453 -26.02 53.97 -10.64
N ASN A 454 -24.75 54.37 -10.51
CA ASN A 454 -23.90 54.08 -9.36
C ASN A 454 -23.79 52.58 -9.05
N ILE A 455 -23.75 51.73 -10.07
CA ILE A 455 -23.47 50.29 -9.92
C ILE A 455 -22.18 49.90 -10.63
N ASP A 456 -21.46 48.98 -10.01
CA ASP A 456 -20.21 48.44 -10.53
C ASP A 456 -20.42 47.07 -11.16
N GLY A 457 -19.85 46.87 -12.34
CA GLY A 457 -19.73 45.57 -13.00
C GLY A 457 -18.52 44.79 -12.49
N ALA A 458 -18.71 43.49 -12.25
CA ALA A 458 -17.67 42.49 -12.06
C ALA A 458 -17.72 41.46 -13.20
N GLY A 459 -16.56 41.01 -13.67
CA GLY A 459 -16.45 39.96 -14.69
C GLY A 459 -16.26 38.59 -14.05
N VAL A 460 -17.00 37.58 -14.49
CA VAL A 460 -16.84 36.19 -14.04
C VAL A 460 -16.57 35.28 -15.23
N PHE A 461 -15.52 34.47 -15.11
CA PHE A 461 -14.96 33.63 -16.15
C PHE A 461 -14.97 32.16 -15.70
N PRO A 462 -15.86 31.32 -16.24
CA PRO A 462 -15.87 29.88 -15.98
C PRO A 462 -14.81 29.15 -16.81
N PHE A 463 -14.16 28.12 -16.24
CA PHE A 463 -13.19 27.26 -16.91
C PHE A 463 -13.45 25.81 -16.58
N LYS A 464 -13.50 24.95 -17.60
CA LYS A 464 -13.66 23.50 -17.41
C LYS A 464 -12.36 22.86 -16.95
N LEU A 465 -12.36 22.19 -15.80
CA LEU A 465 -11.16 21.53 -15.28
C LEU A 465 -10.81 20.28 -16.12
N PRO A 466 -9.55 20.13 -16.54
CA PRO A 466 -9.10 18.94 -17.25
C PRO A 466 -8.92 17.74 -16.31
N VAL A 467 -8.86 16.55 -16.90
CA VAL A 467 -8.39 15.35 -16.21
C VAL A 467 -6.88 15.47 -15.98
N ILE A 468 -6.45 15.52 -14.71
CA ILE A 468 -5.02 15.50 -14.35
C ILE A 468 -4.53 14.03 -14.36
N PRO A 469 -3.47 13.69 -15.11
CA PRO A 469 -2.91 12.33 -15.10
C PRO A 469 -2.46 11.89 -13.69
N GLY A 470 -2.52 10.58 -13.45
CA GLY A 470 -2.27 9.98 -12.14
C GLY A 470 -0.94 10.40 -11.50
N GLY A 471 -1.01 10.91 -10.27
CA GLY A 471 0.15 11.34 -9.47
C GLY A 471 0.72 12.72 -9.80
N LYS A 472 0.32 13.36 -10.91
CA LYS A 472 0.77 14.74 -11.24
C LYS A 472 0.03 15.77 -10.39
N LYS A 473 0.71 16.87 -10.04
CA LYS A 473 0.15 18.04 -9.34
C LYS A 473 0.26 19.28 -10.19
N ILE A 474 -0.47 20.34 -9.82
CA ILE A 474 -0.33 21.65 -10.49
C ILE A 474 1.00 22.28 -10.08
N LEU A 475 1.91 22.42 -11.04
CA LEU A 475 3.24 23.04 -10.87
C LEU A 475 3.19 24.55 -11.02
N SER A 476 2.39 25.02 -11.97
CA SER A 476 2.12 26.44 -12.21
C SER A 476 0.71 26.63 -12.75
N ALA A 477 0.14 27.81 -12.48
CA ALA A 477 -1.14 28.22 -13.02
C ALA A 477 -1.11 29.72 -13.32
N ASN A 478 -1.71 30.12 -14.43
CA ASN A 478 -1.74 31.51 -14.85
C ASN A 478 -3.08 31.84 -15.51
N PHE A 479 -3.65 32.98 -15.16
CA PHE A 479 -4.87 33.48 -15.77
C PHE A 479 -4.53 34.62 -16.71
N LYS A 480 -5.00 34.52 -17.96
CA LYS A 480 -4.75 35.47 -19.03
C LYS A 480 -6.08 36.05 -19.53
N VAL A 481 -6.15 37.37 -19.66
CA VAL A 481 -7.26 38.11 -20.25
C VAL A 481 -6.74 39.19 -21.18
N TYR A 482 -7.59 39.72 -22.05
CA TYR A 482 -7.22 40.80 -22.95
C TYR A 482 -8.05 42.05 -22.65
N LEU A 483 -7.38 43.12 -22.23
CA LEU A 483 -7.99 44.45 -22.07
C LEU A 483 -8.09 45.10 -23.46
N SER A 484 -9.30 45.28 -23.96
CA SER A 484 -9.56 45.88 -25.28
C SER A 484 -9.34 47.39 -25.25
N ASN A 485 -9.95 48.07 -24.28
CA ASN A 485 -9.90 49.51 -24.11
C ASN A 485 -10.35 49.91 -22.70
N LEU A 486 -10.10 51.16 -22.36
CA LEU A 486 -10.62 51.84 -21.17
C LEU A 486 -11.70 52.82 -21.62
N ASP A 487 -12.81 52.88 -20.91
CA ASP A 487 -13.76 53.99 -21.04
C ASP A 487 -13.44 55.02 -19.94
N ASN A 488 -13.24 56.28 -20.35
CA ASN A 488 -12.90 57.40 -19.46
C ASN A 488 -11.68 57.11 -18.57
N GLN A 489 -11.76 57.40 -17.26
CA GLN A 489 -10.71 57.15 -16.28
C GLN A 489 -11.26 56.37 -15.08
N PRO A 490 -11.23 55.01 -15.15
CA PRO A 490 -11.61 54.15 -14.04
C PRO A 490 -10.78 54.44 -12.79
N GLU A 491 -11.45 54.56 -11.65
CA GLU A 491 -10.82 54.80 -10.35
C GLU A 491 -10.39 53.48 -9.70
N GLY A 492 -9.23 53.47 -9.04
CA GLY A 492 -8.71 52.28 -8.37
C GLY A 492 -8.14 51.22 -9.32
N GLY A 493 -8.39 49.95 -8.99
CA GLY A 493 -7.94 48.79 -9.77
C GLY A 493 -8.95 47.65 -9.73
N ILE A 494 -8.59 46.53 -10.36
CA ILE A 494 -9.38 45.30 -10.39
C ILE A 494 -8.64 44.22 -9.62
N ASP A 495 -9.32 43.57 -8.70
CA ASP A 495 -8.82 42.42 -7.95
C ASP A 495 -9.24 41.10 -8.61
N LEU A 496 -8.40 40.08 -8.44
CA LEU A 496 -8.66 38.71 -8.91
C LEU A 496 -8.96 37.77 -7.74
N TYR A 497 -10.07 37.05 -7.87
CA TYR A 497 -10.54 36.04 -6.93
C TYR A 497 -10.81 34.71 -7.64
N ALA A 498 -10.66 33.61 -6.91
CA ALA A 498 -11.14 32.30 -7.33
C ALA A 498 -12.35 31.87 -6.48
N LEU A 499 -13.43 31.50 -7.13
CA LEU A 499 -14.69 31.11 -6.50
C LEU A 499 -14.75 29.59 -6.31
N PRO A 500 -15.63 29.05 -5.45
CA PRO A 500 -15.82 27.61 -5.31
C PRO A 500 -16.21 26.92 -6.65
N PRO A 501 -15.75 25.69 -6.90
CA PRO A 501 -16.10 24.97 -8.13
C PRO A 501 -17.59 24.61 -8.19
N LYS A 502 -18.16 24.53 -9.40
CA LYS A 502 -19.55 24.10 -9.65
C LYS A 502 -19.57 23.01 -10.74
N SER A 503 -20.62 22.17 -10.75
CA SER A 503 -20.83 21.11 -11.75
C SER A 503 -21.32 21.61 -13.11
N ASN A 504 -21.56 22.91 -13.25
CA ASN A 504 -21.99 23.57 -14.46
C ASN A 504 -21.24 24.89 -14.61
N PHE A 505 -21.25 25.47 -15.80
CA PHE A 505 -20.53 26.69 -16.13
C PHE A 505 -21.38 27.96 -16.01
N TRP A 506 -22.60 27.91 -15.46
CA TRP A 506 -23.48 29.07 -15.46
C TRP A 506 -23.02 30.14 -14.48
N VAL A 507 -22.83 31.36 -14.99
CA VAL A 507 -22.60 32.55 -14.16
C VAL A 507 -23.93 33.07 -13.64
N THR A 508 -24.04 33.11 -12.32
CA THR A 508 -25.23 33.52 -11.57
C THR A 508 -24.92 34.73 -10.69
N GLU A 509 -25.96 35.47 -10.30
CA GLU A 509 -25.82 36.79 -9.65
C GLU A 509 -25.22 36.71 -8.24
N ASP A 510 -25.35 35.56 -7.56
CA ASP A 510 -24.72 35.25 -6.28
C ASP A 510 -23.18 35.29 -6.32
N LEU A 511 -22.59 35.28 -7.51
CA LEU A 511 -21.13 35.38 -7.68
C LEU A 511 -20.63 36.83 -7.58
N TYR A 512 -21.53 37.81 -7.53
CA TYR A 512 -21.18 39.23 -7.49
C TYR A 512 -20.54 39.60 -6.15
N TYR A 513 -19.51 40.42 -6.23
CA TYR A 513 -18.90 41.09 -5.09
C TYR A 513 -18.22 42.36 -5.55
N GLN A 514 -18.15 43.30 -4.62
CA GLN A 514 -17.45 44.57 -4.75
C GLN A 514 -16.94 44.93 -3.36
N GLY A 515 -15.72 45.44 -3.28
CA GLY A 515 -15.12 45.85 -2.03
C GLY A 515 -13.64 45.54 -1.95
N THR A 516 -13.09 45.71 -0.75
CA THR A 516 -11.66 45.59 -0.49
C THR A 516 -11.13 44.17 -0.72
N PHE A 517 -9.92 44.08 -1.29
CA PHE A 517 -9.21 42.82 -1.45
C PHE A 517 -9.22 41.94 -0.19
N GLY A 518 -9.59 40.67 -0.36
CA GLY A 518 -9.56 39.66 0.72
C GLY A 518 -10.71 39.72 1.74
N GLN A 519 -11.68 40.61 1.58
CA GLN A 519 -12.86 40.68 2.47
C GLN A 519 -14.06 39.84 1.99
N ASP A 520 -14.01 39.28 0.78
CA ASP A 520 -15.00 38.31 0.32
C ASP A 520 -14.72 36.93 0.93
N VAL A 521 -15.48 36.56 1.96
CA VAL A 521 -15.36 35.25 2.62
C VAL A 521 -15.84 34.09 1.76
N SER A 522 -16.59 34.36 0.69
CA SER A 522 -17.11 33.33 -0.22
C SER A 522 -16.12 32.98 -1.34
N ALA A 523 -15.04 33.76 -1.48
CA ALA A 523 -14.06 33.63 -2.55
C ALA A 523 -12.63 33.58 -1.99
N ARG A 524 -11.73 32.90 -2.70
CA ARG A 524 -10.30 32.91 -2.36
C ARG A 524 -9.63 34.12 -3.02
N PRO A 525 -9.03 35.05 -2.26
CA PRO A 525 -8.25 36.14 -2.84
C PRO A 525 -7.02 35.57 -3.54
N ILE A 526 -6.80 35.98 -4.81
CA ILE A 526 -5.68 35.49 -5.62
C ILE A 526 -4.66 36.61 -5.85
N GLN A 527 -5.09 37.77 -6.35
CA GLN A 527 -4.20 38.89 -6.62
C GLN A 527 -4.92 40.24 -6.43
N ASN A 528 -4.36 41.07 -5.55
CA ASN A 528 -4.73 42.48 -5.41
C ASN A 528 -4.20 43.28 -6.60
N ASN A 529 -4.96 44.23 -7.12
CA ASN A 529 -4.59 45.01 -8.31
C ASN A 529 -4.09 44.12 -9.45
N PHE A 530 -4.89 43.11 -9.81
CA PHE A 530 -4.68 42.32 -11.03
C PHE A 530 -4.64 43.21 -12.27
N VAL A 531 -5.46 44.25 -12.28
CA VAL A 531 -5.33 45.40 -13.19
C VAL A 531 -5.22 46.66 -12.34
N ASP A 532 -4.32 47.56 -12.71
CA ASP A 532 -4.19 48.88 -12.09
C ASP A 532 -4.52 49.99 -13.11
N SER A 533 -4.63 51.22 -12.62
CA SER A 533 -4.96 52.40 -13.43
C SER A 533 -3.88 52.81 -14.45
N ASN A 534 -2.69 52.19 -14.41
CA ASN A 534 -1.59 52.46 -15.34
C ASN A 534 -1.50 51.44 -16.49
N MET A 535 -2.34 50.41 -16.51
CA MET A 535 -2.35 49.41 -17.58
C MET A 535 -3.01 49.92 -18.86
N TYR A 536 -2.43 49.56 -20.01
CA TYR A 536 -2.93 49.87 -21.35
C TYR A 536 -3.56 48.63 -22.00
N SER A 537 -4.26 48.82 -23.11
CA SER A 537 -4.85 47.73 -23.89
C SER A 537 -3.82 46.65 -24.27
N GLY A 538 -4.16 45.39 -24.09
CA GLY A 538 -3.28 44.25 -24.37
C GLY A 538 -3.58 43.03 -23.51
N GLU A 539 -2.74 42.01 -23.64
CA GLU A 539 -2.79 40.82 -22.78
C GLU A 539 -2.34 41.17 -21.36
N ILE A 540 -3.15 40.76 -20.39
CA ILE A 540 -2.86 40.87 -18.96
C ILE A 540 -2.80 39.45 -18.40
N LYS A 541 -1.77 39.19 -17.59
CA LYS A 541 -1.54 37.91 -16.93
C LYS A 541 -1.28 38.08 -15.44
N ALA A 542 -1.55 37.03 -14.67
CA ALA A 542 -1.28 37.05 -13.23
C ALA A 542 0.23 37.23 -12.98
N ASN A 543 0.56 38.01 -11.95
CA ASN A 543 1.94 38.18 -11.49
C ASN A 543 2.38 36.97 -10.65
N ASN A 544 3.61 36.97 -10.13
CA ASN A 544 4.14 35.84 -9.36
C ASN A 544 3.29 35.49 -8.13
N ILE A 545 2.69 36.49 -7.47
CA ILE A 545 1.79 36.28 -6.33
C ILE A 545 0.50 35.63 -6.80
N GLY A 546 -0.11 36.16 -7.87
CA GLY A 546 -1.33 35.62 -8.44
C GLY A 546 -1.17 34.20 -8.97
N GLN A 547 -0.07 33.91 -9.67
CA GLN A 547 0.25 32.57 -10.16
C GLN A 547 0.42 31.57 -9.01
N LYS A 548 1.10 31.96 -7.93
CA LYS A 548 1.22 31.14 -6.71
C LYS A 548 -0.14 30.95 -6.03
N GLY A 549 -0.96 32.00 -5.97
CA GLY A 549 -2.32 31.96 -5.44
C GLY A 549 -3.22 30.98 -6.21
N LEU A 550 -3.23 31.07 -7.54
CA LEU A 550 -3.95 30.16 -8.43
C LEU A 550 -3.48 28.72 -8.28
N LYS A 551 -2.16 28.49 -8.30
CA LYS A 551 -1.58 27.15 -8.11
C LYS A 551 -2.05 26.53 -6.80
N ASN A 552 -1.98 27.28 -5.71
CA ASN A 552 -2.37 26.80 -4.39
C ASN A 552 -3.88 26.55 -4.33
N TYR A 553 -4.70 27.42 -4.91
CA TYR A 553 -6.14 27.22 -5.05
C TYR A 553 -6.48 25.93 -5.78
N LEU A 554 -5.92 25.73 -6.98
CA LEU A 554 -6.18 24.56 -7.81
C LEU A 554 -5.77 23.26 -7.11
N ASN A 555 -4.57 23.21 -6.53
CA ASN A 555 -4.16 22.02 -5.77
C ASN A 555 -5.12 21.74 -4.60
N THR A 556 -5.56 22.77 -3.86
CA THR A 556 -6.54 22.58 -2.76
C THR A 556 -7.86 21.97 -3.25
N ILE A 557 -8.42 22.44 -4.36
CA ILE A 557 -9.72 21.91 -4.84
C ILE A 557 -9.60 20.50 -5.45
N PHE A 558 -8.46 20.16 -6.08
CA PHE A 558 -8.19 18.81 -6.56
C PHE A 558 -7.98 17.83 -5.40
N GLU A 559 -7.28 18.23 -4.34
CA GLU A 559 -7.12 17.46 -3.11
C GLU A 559 -8.46 17.24 -2.40
N ALA A 560 -9.36 18.24 -2.43
CA ALA A 560 -10.71 18.14 -1.88
C ALA A 560 -11.67 17.25 -2.72
N GLY A 561 -11.21 16.68 -3.83
CA GLY A 561 -11.99 15.72 -4.63
C GLY A 561 -12.92 16.35 -5.67
N THR A 562 -12.67 17.61 -6.07
CA THR A 562 -13.36 18.23 -7.22
C THR A 562 -13.20 17.33 -8.44
N LYS A 563 -14.31 17.05 -9.15
CA LYS A 563 -14.27 16.11 -10.27
C LYS A 563 -13.57 16.77 -11.45
N SER A 564 -12.77 15.99 -12.16
CA SER A 564 -12.46 16.32 -13.56
C SER A 564 -13.79 16.56 -14.28
N GLU A 565 -13.87 17.59 -15.12
CA GLU A 565 -15.09 18.11 -15.78
C GLU A 565 -15.94 19.11 -14.96
N ASP A 566 -15.68 19.31 -13.66
CA ASP A 566 -16.27 20.45 -12.93
C ASP A 566 -15.68 21.77 -13.45
N TYR A 567 -16.35 22.88 -13.13
CA TYR A 567 -15.96 24.22 -13.54
C TYR A 567 -15.44 25.03 -12.37
N ILE A 568 -14.32 25.71 -12.56
CA ILE A 568 -13.90 26.78 -11.66
C ILE A 568 -14.31 28.13 -12.23
N PHE A 569 -14.44 29.12 -11.36
CA PHE A 569 -14.77 30.48 -11.77
C PHE A 569 -13.72 31.43 -11.21
N LEU A 570 -13.15 32.25 -12.09
CA LEU A 570 -12.34 33.38 -11.69
C LEU A 570 -13.20 34.64 -11.79
N ARG A 571 -13.14 35.48 -10.77
CA ARG A 571 -13.85 36.76 -10.73
C ARG A 571 -12.86 37.90 -10.70
N MET A 572 -13.13 38.89 -11.54
CA MET A 572 -12.49 40.19 -11.57
C MET A 572 -13.51 41.23 -11.11
N ASN A 573 -13.25 41.93 -10.01
CA ASN A 573 -14.12 43.00 -9.53
C ASN A 573 -13.31 44.26 -9.21
N PRO A 574 -13.91 45.46 -9.33
CA PRO A 574 -13.24 46.68 -8.89
C PRO A 574 -12.99 46.62 -7.38
N ASN A 575 -11.88 47.20 -6.97
CA ASN A 575 -11.49 47.32 -5.56
C ASN A 575 -11.86 48.68 -4.95
N ALA A 576 -12.21 49.65 -5.80
CA ALA A 576 -12.93 50.84 -5.41
C ALA A 576 -14.44 50.53 -5.36
N LYS A 577 -15.13 51.15 -4.41
CA LYS A 577 -16.58 51.08 -4.32
C LYS A 577 -17.19 52.26 -5.08
N ASP A 578 -18.22 51.98 -5.85
CA ASP A 578 -19.03 52.91 -6.61
C ASP A 578 -18.15 53.71 -7.59
N VAL A 579 -17.43 52.98 -8.45
CA VAL A 579 -16.63 53.59 -9.52
C VAL A 579 -17.56 54.47 -10.35
N SER A 580 -17.13 55.71 -10.59
CA SER A 580 -17.91 56.71 -11.33
C SER A 580 -18.51 56.15 -12.62
N ASP A 581 -19.78 56.47 -12.87
CA ASP A 581 -20.56 55.94 -14.00
C ASP A 581 -19.80 56.04 -15.33
N TYR A 582 -19.78 54.91 -16.06
CA TYR A 582 -19.10 54.74 -17.35
C TYR A 582 -17.57 54.83 -17.29
N ASN A 583 -16.96 54.84 -16.11
CA ASN A 583 -15.52 54.67 -15.95
C ASN A 583 -15.22 53.17 -15.73
N ARG A 584 -14.88 52.47 -16.82
CA ARG A 584 -14.78 51.01 -16.81
C ARG A 584 -13.67 50.45 -17.70
N TRP A 585 -13.22 49.25 -17.36
CA TRP A 585 -12.30 48.44 -18.14
C TRP A 585 -13.09 47.47 -19.02
N ASN A 586 -12.79 47.41 -20.32
CA ASN A 586 -13.46 46.53 -21.28
C ASN A 586 -12.57 45.34 -21.65
N PHE A 587 -12.93 44.14 -21.19
CA PHE A 587 -12.21 42.91 -21.48
C PHE A 587 -12.86 42.13 -22.63
N VAL A 588 -12.05 41.40 -23.39
CA VAL A 588 -12.54 40.42 -24.36
C VAL A 588 -13.21 39.26 -23.62
N SER A 589 -14.38 38.83 -24.07
CA SER A 589 -15.08 37.66 -23.54
C SER A 589 -14.79 36.39 -24.34
N ALA A 590 -15.25 35.23 -23.84
CA ALA A 590 -15.21 33.94 -24.53
C ALA A 590 -16.06 33.94 -25.82
N ASN A 591 -16.98 34.89 -25.98
CA ASN A 591 -17.86 35.02 -27.14
C ASN A 591 -17.26 35.89 -28.27
N SER A 592 -16.07 36.46 -28.09
CA SER A 592 -15.39 37.24 -29.13
C SER A 592 -14.91 36.39 -30.30
N ASP A 593 -14.99 36.90 -31.52
CA ASP A 593 -14.47 36.23 -32.73
C ASP A 593 -12.93 36.13 -32.75
N LYS A 594 -12.24 36.99 -31.98
CA LYS A 594 -10.77 36.97 -31.82
C LYS A 594 -10.36 35.92 -30.77
N LYS A 595 -10.27 34.66 -31.19
CA LYS A 595 -10.06 33.51 -30.30
C LYS A 595 -8.78 33.60 -29.47
N GLU A 596 -7.72 34.17 -30.04
CA GLU A 596 -6.42 34.37 -29.41
C GLU A 596 -6.45 35.34 -28.21
N ASN A 597 -7.46 36.20 -28.14
CA ASN A 597 -7.63 37.18 -27.06
C ASN A 597 -8.61 36.72 -25.98
N ARG A 598 -9.21 35.52 -26.13
CA ARG A 598 -10.22 35.03 -25.19
C ARG A 598 -9.58 34.73 -23.82
N PRO A 599 -10.32 34.95 -22.72
CA PRO A 599 -9.86 34.59 -21.38
C PRO A 599 -9.42 33.13 -21.32
N THR A 600 -8.22 32.89 -20.80
CA THR A 600 -7.61 31.55 -20.78
C THR A 600 -6.95 31.28 -19.42
N LEU A 601 -7.19 30.09 -18.88
CA LEU A 601 -6.46 29.55 -17.75
C LEU A 601 -5.40 28.56 -18.27
N GLU A 602 -4.14 28.91 -18.08
CA GLU A 602 -3.00 28.04 -18.38
C GLU A 602 -2.58 27.31 -17.11
N ILE A 603 -2.53 25.98 -17.15
CA ILE A 603 -2.01 25.17 -16.05
C ILE A 603 -0.92 24.23 -16.55
N THR A 604 0.15 24.10 -15.79
CA THR A 604 1.19 23.09 -16.03
C THR A 604 1.11 22.07 -14.91
N VAL A 605 1.05 20.79 -15.27
CA VAL A 605 1.06 19.68 -14.33
C VAL A 605 2.27 18.80 -14.54
N GLY A 606 2.75 18.21 -13.46
CA GLY A 606 3.89 17.29 -13.46
C GLY A 606 4.15 16.76 -12.07
N TYR A 607 5.27 16.06 -11.92
CA TYR A 607 5.72 15.56 -10.62
C TYR A 607 6.58 16.65 -9.97
N PRO A 608 6.13 17.27 -8.85
CA PRO A 608 6.88 18.36 -8.22
C PRO A 608 8.35 18.05 -7.99
N GLU A 609 8.65 16.79 -7.70
CA GLU A 609 9.96 16.37 -7.17
C GLU A 609 10.97 16.09 -8.29
N LEU A 610 10.50 15.98 -9.54
CA LEU A 610 11.35 16.04 -10.74
C LEU A 610 11.61 17.49 -11.19
N ASN A 611 10.82 18.44 -10.71
CA ASN A 611 10.86 19.85 -11.11
C ASN A 611 11.51 20.76 -10.07
N GLU A 612 11.77 20.26 -8.86
CA GLU A 612 12.73 20.82 -7.92
C GLU A 612 14.14 20.54 -8.49
N GLY A 613 14.63 21.45 -9.34
CA GLY A 613 15.87 21.28 -10.10
C GLY A 613 17.00 20.72 -9.24
N HIS A 614 17.70 19.69 -9.75
CA HIS A 614 18.74 18.90 -9.09
C HIS A 614 19.34 19.58 -7.85
N VAL A 615 18.70 19.38 -6.70
CA VAL A 615 19.39 19.49 -5.44
C VAL A 615 20.28 18.27 -5.43
N ASN A 616 21.60 18.48 -5.51
CA ASN A 616 22.59 17.44 -5.34
C ASN A 616 22.12 16.49 -4.23
N THR A 617 22.09 15.20 -4.53
CA THR A 617 21.87 14.12 -3.58
C THR A 617 22.97 14.17 -2.51
N ILE A 618 22.82 15.08 -1.57
CA ILE A 618 23.20 14.83 -0.19
C ILE A 618 22.13 13.85 0.26
N GLU A 619 22.52 12.68 0.79
CA GLU A 619 21.58 11.81 1.52
C GLU A 619 20.75 12.70 2.44
N SER A 620 19.50 12.98 2.06
CA SER A 620 18.60 13.71 2.94
C SER A 620 18.26 12.70 4.01
N ILE A 621 19.04 12.69 5.09
CA ILE A 621 18.64 11.96 6.27
C ILE A 621 17.35 12.65 6.71
N LYS A 622 16.23 11.94 6.56
CA LYS A 622 14.91 12.50 6.80
C LYS A 622 14.80 12.78 8.28
N ASN A 623 14.90 14.06 8.63
CA ASN A 623 14.72 14.59 9.97
C ASN A 623 13.27 14.37 10.39
N ASN A 624 13.03 13.36 11.22
CA ASN A 624 11.73 13.06 11.80
C ASN A 624 11.78 13.35 13.30
N VAL A 625 10.81 14.11 13.79
CA VAL A 625 10.60 14.27 15.24
C VAL A 625 9.48 13.33 15.64
N VAL A 626 9.78 12.32 16.46
CA VAL A 626 8.76 11.38 16.96
C VAL A 626 8.50 11.71 18.42
N ILE A 627 7.24 11.71 18.84
CA ILE A 627 6.87 11.89 20.23
C ILE A 627 6.24 10.59 20.71
N ALA A 628 6.82 9.97 21.73
CA ALA A 628 6.36 8.71 22.28
C ALA A 628 6.53 8.67 23.81
N PRO A 629 5.61 8.05 24.53
CA PRO A 629 4.22 8.46 24.69
C PRO A 629 3.96 9.25 25.99
N ASN A 630 2.80 9.92 26.02
CA ASN A 630 2.19 10.58 27.18
C ASN A 630 1.96 9.57 28.34
N PRO A 631 2.11 9.99 29.62
CA PRO A 631 2.56 9.13 30.70
C PRO A 631 1.44 8.48 31.51
N LYS A 632 1.71 7.25 31.97
CA LYS A 632 1.04 6.68 33.13
C LYS A 632 1.63 7.16 34.47
N ASP A 633 2.76 7.88 34.46
CA ASP A 633 3.35 8.54 35.64
C ASP A 633 4.08 9.87 35.29
N ASN A 634 3.76 10.94 36.02
CA ASN A 634 4.49 12.23 36.16
C ASN A 634 4.52 13.30 35.04
N GLY A 635 3.84 13.15 33.89
CA GLY A 635 3.69 14.28 32.94
C GLY A 635 4.93 14.60 32.09
N GLU A 636 5.81 13.62 31.86
CA GLU A 636 6.98 13.76 30.99
C GLU A 636 6.66 13.27 29.56
N VAL A 637 7.05 14.04 28.54
CA VAL A 637 6.96 13.70 27.11
C VAL A 637 8.37 13.52 26.56
N ASN A 638 8.65 12.38 25.93
CA ASN A 638 9.90 12.15 25.20
C ASN A 638 9.73 12.53 23.73
N VAL A 639 10.61 13.41 23.27
CA VAL A 639 10.70 13.86 21.89
C VAL A 639 12.00 13.29 21.29
N TYR A 640 11.85 12.36 20.37
CA TYR A 640 12.94 11.67 19.68
C TYR A 640 13.27 12.40 18.37
N PHE A 641 14.54 12.73 18.18
CA PHE A 641 15.05 13.36 16.98
C PHE A 641 15.75 12.32 16.12
N LEU A 642 15.08 11.85 15.06
CA LEU A 642 15.60 10.84 14.15
C LEU A 642 16.16 11.52 12.91
N GLY A 643 17.42 11.22 12.57
CA GLY A 643 18.03 11.64 11.32
C GLY A 643 18.74 13.00 11.31
N PHE A 644 18.66 13.76 12.40
CA PHE A 644 19.30 15.07 12.53
C PHE A 644 20.85 14.91 12.64
N LYS A 645 21.61 15.39 11.63
CA LYS A 645 23.08 15.51 11.69
C LYS A 645 23.53 16.98 11.78
N GLN A 646 24.55 17.21 12.61
CA GLN A 646 25.39 18.41 12.82
C GLN A 646 24.72 19.80 12.84
N GLY A 647 24.65 20.38 14.05
CA GLY A 647 24.99 21.80 14.29
C GLY A 647 23.89 22.86 14.25
N LYS A 648 22.60 22.52 14.15
CA LYS A 648 21.53 23.54 14.05
C LYS A 648 20.40 23.33 15.05
N ALA A 649 19.88 24.43 15.59
CA ALA A 649 18.76 24.43 16.51
C ALA A 649 17.46 24.01 15.80
N VAL A 650 16.62 23.25 16.51
CA VAL A 650 15.27 22.89 16.10
C VAL A 650 14.30 23.57 17.05
N GLN A 651 13.40 24.38 16.50
CA GLN A 651 12.28 24.93 17.24
C GLN A 651 11.10 23.95 17.15
N LEU A 652 10.67 23.43 18.29
CA LEU A 652 9.45 22.67 18.45
C LEU A 652 8.32 23.60 18.86
N LYS A 653 7.15 23.45 18.24
CA LYS A 653 5.89 24.07 18.65
C LYS A 653 4.79 23.04 18.64
N LEU A 654 4.01 22.95 19.72
CA LEU A 654 2.74 22.23 19.71
C LEU A 654 1.60 23.22 19.72
N LEU A 655 0.68 23.06 18.77
CA LEU A 655 -0.55 23.81 18.68
C LEU A 655 -1.71 22.86 18.99
N ASN A 656 -2.69 23.29 19.79
CA ASN A 656 -3.97 22.58 19.84
C ASN A 656 -4.79 22.86 18.57
N PHE A 657 -5.92 22.18 18.39
CA PHE A 657 -6.74 22.34 17.17
C PHE A 657 -7.51 23.66 17.11
N SER A 658 -7.52 24.45 18.19
CA SER A 658 -7.99 25.84 18.19
C SER A 658 -6.92 26.80 17.65
N GLY A 659 -5.71 26.30 17.33
CA GLY A 659 -4.56 27.09 16.88
C GLY A 659 -3.75 27.71 18.02
N GLU A 660 -4.08 27.43 19.28
CA GLU A 660 -3.35 27.94 20.44
C GLU A 660 -2.07 27.14 20.67
N GLN A 661 -0.96 27.85 20.86
CA GLN A 661 0.34 27.26 21.17
C GLN A 661 0.37 26.79 22.64
N VAL A 662 0.53 25.49 22.84
CA VAL A 662 0.55 24.85 24.17
C VAL A 662 1.95 24.43 24.62
N PHE A 663 2.92 24.42 23.71
CA PHE A 663 4.32 24.12 24.00
C PHE A 663 5.22 24.77 22.95
N GLU A 664 6.34 25.32 23.40
CA GLU A 664 7.41 25.77 22.53
C GLU A 664 8.76 25.48 23.19
N HIS A 665 9.69 24.92 22.42
CA HIS A 665 11.04 24.70 22.91
C HIS A 665 12.02 24.75 21.75
N THR A 666 13.16 25.39 21.95
CA THR A 666 14.25 25.40 20.98
C THR A 666 15.43 24.67 21.58
N LEU A 667 15.94 23.67 20.87
CA LEU A 667 17.05 22.84 21.34
C LEU A 667 17.95 22.42 20.18
N ASN A 668 19.18 22.04 20.49
CA ASN A 668 20.07 21.39 19.54
C ASN A 668 20.07 19.87 19.81
N PRO A 669 19.68 19.02 18.84
CA PRO A 669 19.62 17.58 19.05
C PRO A 669 20.95 16.94 19.50
N LEU A 670 22.10 17.57 19.21
CA LEU A 670 23.41 17.11 19.67
C LEU A 670 23.61 17.18 21.19
N ASP A 671 22.91 18.08 21.86
CA ASP A 671 23.02 18.26 23.31
C ASP A 671 22.19 17.21 24.07
N LEU A 672 21.47 16.34 23.35
CA LEU A 672 20.60 15.32 23.90
C LEU A 672 21.28 13.96 24.00
N SER A 673 21.19 13.31 25.16
CA SER A 673 21.46 11.87 25.28
C SER A 673 20.47 11.07 24.43
N ASP A 674 20.97 10.12 23.65
CA ASP A 674 20.19 9.21 22.79
C ASP A 674 19.29 9.90 21.73
N ASN A 675 19.57 11.16 21.39
CA ASN A 675 18.71 12.01 20.55
C ASN A 675 17.30 12.21 21.13
N VAL A 676 17.15 12.18 22.46
CA VAL A 676 15.87 12.32 23.16
C VAL A 676 15.83 13.57 24.02
N PHE A 677 14.87 14.44 23.75
CA PHE A 677 14.51 15.54 24.65
C PHE A 677 13.38 15.11 25.56
N ARG A 678 13.54 15.36 26.86
CA ARG A 678 12.52 15.08 27.87
C ARG A 678 11.96 16.38 28.39
N SER A 679 10.69 16.64 28.12
CA SER A 679 10.02 17.83 28.64
C SER A 679 9.85 17.71 30.16
N LYS A 680 10.12 18.77 30.91
CA LYS A 680 9.78 18.83 32.34
C LYS A 680 8.34 19.35 32.50
N ASN A 681 7.48 18.57 33.15
CA ASN A 681 6.12 18.97 33.56
C ASN A 681 5.18 19.43 32.42
N LEU A 682 5.32 18.89 31.21
CA LEU A 682 4.45 19.24 30.08
C LEU A 682 3.13 18.45 30.18
N ARG A 683 2.10 19.07 30.78
CA ARG A 683 0.78 18.48 30.93
C ARG A 683 -0.11 18.84 29.74
N LEU A 684 -0.23 17.93 28.78
CA LEU A 684 -1.13 18.07 27.65
C LEU A 684 -2.43 17.30 27.93
N PRO A 685 -3.60 17.94 27.82
CA PRO A 685 -4.87 17.22 27.76
C PRO A 685 -4.88 16.11 26.71
N ILE A 686 -5.71 15.10 26.92
CA ILE A 686 -6.00 14.10 25.88
C ILE A 686 -6.56 14.82 24.67
N GLY A 687 -5.94 14.65 23.51
CA GLY A 687 -6.33 15.39 22.34
C GLY A 687 -5.38 15.24 21.16
N LYS A 688 -5.82 15.80 20.04
CA LYS A 688 -4.98 15.97 18.86
C LYS A 688 -4.24 17.29 18.98
N TYR A 689 -2.99 17.30 18.57
CA TYR A 689 -2.12 18.47 18.51
C TYR A 689 -1.44 18.52 17.15
N LEU A 690 -1.05 19.71 16.72
CA LEU A 690 -0.18 19.90 15.58
C LEU A 690 1.23 20.12 16.11
N LEU A 691 2.12 19.16 15.87
CA LEU A 691 3.54 19.37 16.09
C LEU A 691 4.10 20.07 14.85
N GLU A 692 4.57 21.29 15.05
CA GLU A 692 5.41 22.02 14.12
C GLU A 692 6.86 21.90 14.60
N TYR A 693 7.76 21.51 13.71
CA TYR A 693 9.19 21.62 13.98
C TYR A 693 9.86 22.39 12.84
N THR A 694 10.59 23.43 13.24
CA THR A 694 11.25 24.36 12.33
C THR A 694 12.75 24.21 12.49
N THR A 695 13.40 23.97 11.36
CA THR A 695 14.85 24.07 11.18
C THR A 695 15.15 25.34 10.37
N GLU A 696 16.42 25.69 10.16
CA GLU A 696 16.78 26.79 9.25
C GLU A 696 16.31 26.56 7.80
N ALA A 697 16.16 25.30 7.37
CA ALA A 697 15.84 24.95 5.98
C ALA A 697 14.34 24.76 5.73
N GLU A 698 13.60 24.28 6.71
CA GLU A 698 12.20 23.89 6.54
C GLU A 698 11.41 23.93 7.85
N THR A 699 10.11 24.18 7.71
CA THR A 699 9.10 23.96 8.75
C THR A 699 8.24 22.78 8.33
N LYS A 700 8.25 21.73 9.14
CA LYS A 700 7.41 20.55 8.96
C LYS A 700 6.32 20.51 10.00
N LYS A 701 5.17 19.97 9.59
CA LYS A 701 3.98 19.81 10.43
C LYS A 701 3.57 18.36 10.42
N GLN A 702 3.25 17.84 11.59
CA GLN A 702 2.67 16.51 11.73
C GLN A 702 1.61 16.51 12.83
N ILE A 703 0.63 15.65 12.67
CA ILE A 703 -0.40 15.47 13.69
C ILE A 703 0.19 14.62 14.81
N LEU A 704 0.19 15.16 16.02
CA LEU A 704 0.48 14.46 17.24
C LEU A 704 -0.83 14.05 17.93
N PHE A 705 -0.87 12.84 18.46
CA PHE A 705 -1.95 12.41 19.33
C PHE A 705 -1.39 12.24 20.75
N VAL A 706 -1.96 13.01 21.68
CA VAL A 706 -1.71 12.90 23.12
C VAL A 706 -2.86 12.09 23.68
N TRP A 707 -2.56 10.93 24.25
CA TRP A 707 -3.54 9.97 24.77
C TRP A 707 -3.49 9.91 26.29
#